data_AF-A0A3D9ZNK3-F1
#
_entry.id   AF-A0A3D9ZNK3-F1
#
_cell.length_a   1.000
_cell.length_b   1.000
_cell.length_c   1.000
_cell.angle_alpha   90.00
_cell.angle_beta   90.00
_cell.angle_gamma   90.00
#
_symmetry.space_group_name_H-M   'P 1'
#
loop_
_entity.id
_entity.type
_entity.pdbx_description
1 polymer ?
#
loop_
_entity_poly.entity_id
_entity_poly.type
_entity_poly.pdbx_seq_one_letter_code
_entity_poly.pdbx_strand_id
1 'polypeptide(L)'
;MTNSRHGTVITFYSFTGGTGRTMALANVAWILAANGHRVLVADWHFESPGLHRYFRPFIRSEDIDHAPGVTDLIRGYELEVMRAGGPLPQPDLERLADVTSHAIPLDWEFPGDGCLHLLPTGSQDRNYVAIIGATGWDEFYERRDGGRFFDVLRDTMRGEYDYALIDSPNGWNELADICAIQLPDVLVSCFPLSHQGIEGAVASASAVRFHHAEREIRVLPVPTRVDLGEQEKAQIGRQVARQRLAGLPKGMPERERDVYWRSVEVPHCPYYSFEEVLAPFGDRPDMPSPLLSAYESIARFASDGVVERLPPMNEFVRARTLGLFTRRAAVAEENVALSYAPADQAWAEWVERLLTAAGIRVHDVPEGTAEATPLHARLMVIVSATSAEGQAALVARDDRGAFAVYVDVVPPLPAFELDASAFVAGLSADEAIERLLRLVGHVGIGADLDAAKLGVRFPGTDREVVGLPVRNPRFTGREHELRQLRAHLRAHSGDGLPWPVPVVLRGMGGVGKSEIALEYAHRFAASYDVVWWLDDDAKPLDTAPLGPSRVGSAYPRWLVVCDHAEDLERVVQRLPAGAGHLLLTSRDTPWQDLVHALSIDVLPRAASLRLLQTYLPTIEPEQAMSLAAAVGDLPLALCAAGDWLASTGTGVDDYVRQVRRDGVSSVEHTWSQSLARLRDDHPPGFHLLAHLSTLAPEIGLDIVYADEFATALAGVNPATATRPYRALLVQQISRLALLRLDVGHRAIHVHPLLQHLVRGEVSASDLDEIRHRMHGVLAALRPTAGPEDPASWPRLGLLWPHLEHCAAADCGDETTRELLLDQVRHAWLSGELSDGQALASRIGASWLDGGADGLRRQSLRLRHMLAGLIREQGGFEPAYALDQEVLAQQGQLVGADHPDVFETTGGVAADLRALGRYAAAVALDERNVAASTAALGPDHPATLTARSGLACSERLAGNVRAAGDGDQEVYERRRAILGDHHPRTLRSGGALGRDLRERGEYRSSVALLRAVRAATEETFGPDRVPTLLASANLAVSLRCAGLAELAAPLLEEAYEQLNERLGPNSPYTLACRHSRATNLVALEQLPSAAAELEHVQLRYEGELGPRHPYALACASNRAVASRITGDLGFARSLSDEAAQGMREVLGPDHPHALAVRMNLAILRAEEGDLPAARELARAVAADTARVLGADHPDTLRGQVNLALMTGPDDALDRLEATLGPKHPSVRAARERRYVHRTLDPHLF
;
A
#
# COMPACT_ATOMS: atom_id res chain seq x y z
N MET A 1 -37.02 17.56 -2.63
CA MET A 1 -37.01 18.88 -3.30
C MET A 1 -35.67 19.00 -3.99
N THR A 2 -35.63 18.78 -5.30
CA THR A 2 -34.43 18.87 -6.14
C THR A 2 -34.17 20.34 -6.43
N ASN A 3 -33.23 20.97 -5.73
CA ASN A 3 -32.70 22.26 -6.14
C ASN A 3 -32.02 22.06 -7.50
N SER A 4 -32.61 22.58 -8.57
CA SER A 4 -31.94 22.68 -9.87
C SER A 4 -30.71 23.57 -9.71
N ARG A 5 -29.53 22.94 -9.63
CA ARG A 5 -28.25 23.65 -9.65
C ARG A 5 -28.11 24.27 -11.04
N HIS A 6 -28.00 25.60 -11.11
CA HIS A 6 -27.81 26.31 -12.37
C HIS A 6 -26.37 26.84 -12.41
N GLY A 7 -25.43 26.02 -12.91
CA GLY A 7 -24.07 26.46 -13.21
C GLY A 7 -24.03 27.55 -14.29
N THR A 8 -22.87 28.18 -14.47
CA THR A 8 -22.65 29.31 -15.39
C THR A 8 -21.58 28.98 -16.43
N VAL A 9 -21.89 29.17 -17.71
CA VAL A 9 -20.91 29.04 -18.80
C VAL A 9 -20.28 30.41 -19.09
N ILE A 10 -18.95 30.49 -18.98
CA ILE A 10 -18.18 31.73 -19.14
C ILE A 10 -17.23 31.54 -20.33
N THR A 11 -17.48 32.22 -21.45
CA THR A 11 -16.55 32.19 -22.58
C THR A 11 -15.57 33.33 -22.48
N PHE A 12 -14.28 33.03 -22.63
CA PHE A 12 -13.26 34.02 -22.90
C PHE A 12 -13.08 34.11 -24.42
N TYR A 13 -13.26 35.31 -24.97
CA TYR A 13 -13.23 35.58 -26.41
C TYR A 13 -12.27 36.74 -26.72
N SER A 14 -11.62 36.69 -27.87
CA SER A 14 -10.88 37.84 -28.41
C SER A 14 -10.85 37.82 -29.94
N PHE A 15 -11.03 38.99 -30.55
CA PHE A 15 -11.02 39.12 -32.01
C PHE A 15 -9.64 38.83 -32.62
N THR A 16 -8.57 39.31 -31.98
CA THR A 16 -7.18 39.06 -32.41
C THR A 16 -6.54 37.95 -31.59
N GLY A 17 -5.52 37.27 -32.13
CA GLY A 17 -4.67 36.36 -31.37
C GLY A 17 -3.70 37.09 -30.45
N GLY A 18 -3.11 36.35 -29.49
CA GLY A 18 -2.03 36.87 -28.64
C GLY A 18 -2.44 37.91 -27.60
N THR A 19 -3.73 37.99 -27.26
CA THR A 19 -4.32 38.98 -26.32
C THR A 19 -4.17 38.60 -24.84
N GLY A 20 -3.64 37.42 -24.53
CA GLY A 20 -3.57 36.91 -23.15
C GLY A 20 -4.89 36.28 -22.65
N ARG A 21 -5.82 35.98 -23.55
CA ARG A 21 -7.13 35.38 -23.25
C ARG A 21 -7.04 34.03 -22.53
N THR A 22 -6.28 33.07 -23.08
CA THR A 22 -6.05 31.74 -22.47
C THR A 22 -5.47 31.85 -21.06
N MET A 23 -4.52 32.78 -20.88
CA MET A 23 -3.93 33.06 -19.56
C MET A 23 -4.99 33.61 -18.59
N ALA A 24 -5.82 34.56 -19.02
CA ALA A 24 -6.88 35.11 -18.20
C ALA A 24 -7.90 34.03 -17.80
N LEU A 25 -8.28 33.15 -18.73
CA LEU A 25 -9.15 32.01 -18.46
C LEU A 25 -8.54 31.08 -17.41
N ALA A 26 -7.29 30.63 -17.63
CA ALA A 26 -6.64 29.67 -16.74
C ALA A 26 -6.50 30.20 -15.31
N ASN A 27 -6.17 31.49 -15.16
CA ASN A 27 -6.06 32.14 -13.86
C ASN A 27 -7.42 32.31 -13.17
N VAL A 28 -8.45 32.73 -13.89
CA VAL A 28 -9.81 32.86 -13.34
C VAL A 28 -10.35 31.49 -12.92
N ALA A 29 -10.14 30.46 -13.74
CA ALA A 29 -10.53 29.09 -13.42
C ALA A 29 -9.89 28.61 -12.10
N TRP A 30 -8.59 28.84 -11.95
CA TRP A 30 -7.87 28.50 -10.72
C TRP A 30 -8.44 29.24 -9.50
N ILE A 31 -8.71 30.54 -9.63
CA ILE A 31 -9.27 31.37 -8.53
C ILE A 31 -10.66 30.85 -8.13
N LEU A 32 -11.51 30.48 -9.08
CA LEU A 32 -12.84 29.92 -8.81
C LEU A 32 -12.72 28.56 -8.10
N ALA A 33 -11.88 27.65 -8.59
CA ALA A 33 -11.67 26.34 -7.99
C ALA A 33 -11.04 26.42 -6.59
N ALA A 34 -10.08 27.33 -6.39
CA ALA A 34 -9.46 27.60 -5.08
C ALA A 34 -10.47 28.09 -4.04
N ASN A 35 -11.59 28.70 -4.46
CA ASN A 35 -12.70 29.08 -3.58
C ASN A 35 -13.72 27.95 -3.35
N GLY A 36 -13.41 26.71 -3.76
CA GLY A 36 -14.22 25.51 -3.48
C GLY A 36 -15.33 25.25 -4.49
N HIS A 37 -15.25 25.81 -5.70
CA HIS A 37 -16.21 25.57 -6.77
C HIS A 37 -15.75 24.45 -7.72
N ARG A 38 -16.70 23.74 -8.31
CA ARG A 38 -16.45 22.77 -9.38
C ARG A 38 -16.31 23.51 -10.70
N VAL A 39 -15.12 23.45 -11.29
CA VAL A 39 -14.76 24.23 -12.48
C VAL A 39 -14.35 23.30 -13.62
N LEU A 40 -14.96 23.50 -14.78
CA LEU A 40 -14.52 22.91 -16.04
C LEU A 40 -13.80 23.98 -16.87
N VAL A 41 -12.66 23.65 -17.47
CA VAL A 41 -12.02 24.49 -18.50
C VAL A 41 -11.95 23.73 -19.82
N ALA A 42 -12.43 24.32 -20.91
CA ALA A 42 -12.49 23.68 -22.22
C ALA A 42 -11.62 24.44 -23.24
N ASP A 43 -10.68 23.73 -23.86
CA ASP A 43 -9.86 24.28 -24.95
C ASP A 43 -10.58 24.10 -26.29
N TRP A 44 -11.23 25.16 -26.77
CA TRP A 44 -11.91 25.18 -28.08
C TRP A 44 -11.01 25.79 -29.18
N HIS A 45 -9.75 26.11 -28.87
CA HIS A 45 -8.84 26.74 -29.83
C HIS A 45 -8.06 25.70 -30.65
N PHE A 46 -8.74 25.05 -31.59
CA PHE A 46 -8.19 23.95 -32.38
C PHE A 46 -6.94 24.29 -33.20
N GLU A 47 -6.78 25.54 -33.62
CA GLU A 47 -5.65 25.98 -34.45
C GLU A 47 -4.34 26.13 -33.65
N SER A 48 -4.44 26.39 -32.34
CA SER A 48 -3.28 26.58 -31.46
C SER A 48 -3.59 26.15 -30.03
N PRO A 49 -3.87 24.85 -29.79
CA PRO A 49 -4.19 24.33 -28.47
C PRO A 49 -3.05 24.58 -27.50
N GLY A 50 -3.38 25.12 -26.34
CA GLY A 50 -2.36 25.64 -25.42
C GLY A 50 -2.82 25.79 -23.99
N LEU A 51 -4.11 25.57 -23.70
CA LEU A 51 -4.64 25.72 -22.35
C LEU A 51 -4.01 24.73 -21.36
N HIS A 52 -3.80 23.49 -21.79
CA HIS A 52 -3.13 22.44 -20.99
C HIS A 52 -1.74 22.85 -20.49
N ARG A 53 -1.04 23.75 -21.19
CA ARG A 53 0.33 24.19 -20.80
C ARG A 53 0.35 24.97 -19.49
N TYR A 54 -0.72 25.70 -19.17
CA TYR A 54 -0.88 26.40 -17.90
C TYR A 54 -1.16 25.46 -16.71
N PHE A 55 -1.50 24.19 -16.99
CA PHE A 55 -1.81 23.18 -16.00
C PHE A 55 -0.86 21.98 -16.02
N ARG A 56 0.17 22.01 -16.87
CA ARG A 56 1.14 20.91 -17.06
C ARG A 56 1.71 20.36 -15.74
N PRO A 57 2.03 21.17 -14.71
CA PRO A 57 2.53 20.62 -13.44
C PRO A 57 1.54 19.74 -12.67
N PHE A 58 0.24 19.79 -13.02
CA PHE A 58 -0.85 19.12 -12.32
C PHE A 58 -1.53 18.05 -13.19
N ILE A 59 -0.92 17.69 -14.33
CA ILE A 59 -1.47 16.69 -15.26
C ILE A 59 -0.33 15.76 -15.67
N ARG A 60 -0.57 14.44 -15.68
CA ARG A 60 0.45 13.46 -16.11
C ARG A 60 0.62 13.56 -17.62
N SER A 61 1.85 13.37 -18.11
CA SER A 61 2.15 13.45 -19.55
C SER A 61 1.35 12.43 -20.37
N GLU A 62 1.17 11.23 -19.84
CA GLU A 62 0.42 10.14 -20.48
C GLU A 62 -1.08 10.48 -20.65
N ASP A 63 -1.64 11.30 -19.76
CA ASP A 63 -3.06 11.67 -19.78
C ASP A 63 -3.40 12.67 -20.90
N ILE A 64 -2.42 13.39 -21.47
CA ILE A 64 -2.66 14.42 -22.49
C ILE A 64 -2.51 13.87 -23.91
N ASP A 65 -1.50 13.03 -24.15
CA ASP A 65 -1.08 12.68 -25.51
C ASP A 65 -2.18 11.96 -26.32
N HIS A 66 -3.10 11.25 -25.66
CA HIS A 66 -4.17 10.45 -26.29
C HIS A 66 -5.58 10.76 -25.75
N ALA A 67 -5.75 11.88 -25.04
CA ALA A 67 -7.02 12.21 -24.41
C ALA A 67 -8.14 12.48 -25.44
N PRO A 68 -9.33 11.88 -25.28
CA PRO A 68 -10.51 12.38 -25.99
C PRO A 68 -10.86 13.79 -25.50
N GLY A 69 -11.37 14.65 -26.39
CA GLY A 69 -11.65 16.05 -26.09
C GLY A 69 -12.86 16.63 -26.82
N VAL A 70 -12.89 17.96 -26.96
CA VAL A 70 -13.98 18.69 -27.64
C VAL A 70 -14.23 18.16 -29.06
N THR A 71 -13.19 17.79 -29.81
CA THR A 71 -13.35 17.23 -31.16
C THR A 71 -14.03 15.87 -31.15
N ASP A 72 -13.75 15.05 -30.14
CA ASP A 72 -14.32 13.71 -30.01
C ASP A 72 -15.80 13.76 -29.65
N LEU A 73 -16.20 14.72 -28.81
CA LEU A 73 -17.61 15.04 -28.51
C LEU A 73 -18.40 15.37 -29.79
N ILE A 74 -17.89 16.32 -30.57
CA ILE A 74 -18.55 16.78 -31.79
C ILE A 74 -18.62 15.64 -32.82
N ARG A 75 -17.54 14.88 -32.99
CA ARG A 75 -17.49 13.76 -33.92
C ARG A 75 -18.39 12.61 -33.49
N GLY A 76 -18.46 12.32 -32.20
CA GLY A 76 -19.37 11.33 -31.62
C GLY A 76 -20.82 11.65 -31.97
N TYR A 77 -21.20 12.93 -31.84
CA TYR A 77 -22.52 13.39 -32.27
C TYR A 77 -22.76 13.25 -33.78
N GLU A 78 -21.83 13.73 -34.62
CA GLU A 78 -21.97 13.65 -36.07
C GLU A 78 -22.15 12.19 -36.56
N LEU A 79 -21.35 11.27 -36.03
CA LEU A 79 -21.41 9.86 -36.38
C LEU A 79 -22.77 9.26 -36.03
N GLU A 80 -23.32 9.58 -34.86
CA GLU A 80 -24.61 9.04 -34.42
C GLU A 80 -25.80 9.65 -35.18
N VAL A 81 -25.78 10.95 -35.49
CA VAL A 81 -26.80 11.58 -36.35
C VAL A 81 -26.78 11.00 -37.76
N MET A 82 -25.59 10.79 -38.33
CA MET A 82 -25.45 10.13 -39.64
C MET A 82 -25.99 8.70 -39.62
N ARG A 83 -25.70 7.93 -38.56
CA ARG A 83 -26.23 6.57 -38.38
C ARG A 83 -27.74 6.55 -38.25
N ALA A 84 -28.31 7.49 -37.50
CA ALA A 84 -29.74 7.59 -37.25
C ALA A 84 -30.52 8.10 -38.47
N GLY A 85 -29.88 8.82 -39.40
CA GLY A 85 -30.51 9.38 -40.60
C GLY A 85 -31.48 10.54 -40.31
N GLY A 86 -31.36 11.19 -39.14
CA GLY A 86 -32.23 12.28 -38.69
C GLY A 86 -31.89 12.78 -37.28
N PRO A 87 -32.66 13.73 -36.71
CA PRO A 87 -32.40 14.31 -35.39
C PRO A 87 -32.46 13.27 -34.27
N LEU A 88 -31.53 13.36 -33.32
CA LEU A 88 -31.48 12.44 -32.18
C LEU A 88 -32.52 12.80 -31.10
N PRO A 89 -33.05 11.80 -30.36
CA PRO A 89 -33.91 12.04 -29.21
C PRO A 89 -33.10 12.63 -28.04
N GLN A 90 -33.79 13.32 -27.14
CA GLN A 90 -33.17 14.09 -26.04
C GLN A 90 -32.18 13.28 -25.17
N PRO A 91 -32.48 12.02 -24.76
CA PRO A 91 -31.55 11.26 -23.92
C PRO A 91 -30.24 10.88 -24.64
N ASP A 92 -30.29 10.69 -25.96
CA ASP A 92 -29.10 10.40 -26.75
C ASP A 92 -28.23 11.64 -26.90
N LEU A 93 -28.85 12.82 -27.04
CA LEU A 93 -28.14 14.10 -27.02
C LEU A 93 -27.45 14.34 -25.67
N GLU A 94 -28.15 14.13 -24.56
CA GLU A 94 -27.60 14.31 -23.20
C GLU A 94 -26.40 13.39 -22.96
N ARG A 95 -26.47 12.14 -23.42
CA ARG A 95 -25.37 11.18 -23.34
C ARG A 95 -24.17 11.57 -24.21
N LEU A 96 -24.41 12.05 -25.42
CA LEU A 96 -23.35 12.45 -26.35
C LEU A 96 -22.73 13.79 -25.97
N ALA A 97 -23.45 14.60 -25.19
CA ALA A 97 -23.01 15.90 -24.70
C ALA A 97 -22.43 15.84 -23.27
N ASP A 98 -22.16 14.64 -22.75
CA ASP A 98 -21.51 14.44 -21.45
C ASP A 98 -20.04 14.85 -21.50
N VAL A 99 -19.75 15.98 -20.88
CA VAL A 99 -18.38 16.52 -20.80
C VAL A 99 -17.52 15.80 -19.76
N THR A 100 -18.11 15.09 -18.80
CA THR A 100 -17.36 14.47 -17.69
C THR A 100 -16.55 13.26 -18.16
N SER A 101 -17.04 12.52 -19.15
CA SER A 101 -16.34 11.37 -19.74
C SER A 101 -15.09 11.73 -20.55
N HIS A 102 -14.85 13.02 -20.80
CA HIS A 102 -13.73 13.53 -21.60
C HIS A 102 -12.90 14.58 -20.88
N ALA A 103 -13.23 14.89 -19.63
CA ALA A 103 -12.50 15.87 -18.84
C ALA A 103 -11.41 15.17 -17.99
N ILE A 104 -10.21 15.74 -17.97
CA ILE A 104 -9.06 15.29 -17.19
C ILE A 104 -9.06 16.06 -15.86
N PRO A 105 -9.13 15.38 -14.71
CA PRO A 105 -9.00 16.05 -13.42
C PRO A 105 -7.55 16.51 -13.20
N LEU A 106 -7.37 17.72 -12.67
CA LEU A 106 -6.04 18.17 -12.24
C LEU A 106 -5.67 17.55 -10.89
N ASP A 107 -4.41 17.14 -10.75
CA ASP A 107 -3.81 16.62 -9.52
C ASP A 107 -3.51 17.76 -8.54
N TRP A 108 -4.58 18.28 -7.93
CA TRP A 108 -4.51 19.29 -6.88
C TRP A 108 -5.71 19.17 -5.92
N GLU A 109 -5.46 19.24 -4.61
CA GLU A 109 -6.50 19.19 -3.59
C GLU A 109 -7.14 20.58 -3.39
N PHE A 110 -8.34 20.77 -3.94
CA PHE A 110 -9.13 21.99 -3.77
C PHE A 110 -10.06 21.89 -2.54
N PRO A 111 -10.43 23.02 -1.88
CA PRO A 111 -11.26 22.98 -0.69
C PRO A 111 -12.69 22.47 -0.94
N GLY A 112 -13.22 21.65 -0.02
CA GLY A 112 -14.63 21.19 -0.06
C GLY A 112 -14.92 20.29 -1.27
N ASP A 113 -16.00 20.59 -2.00
CA ASP A 113 -16.35 19.91 -3.26
C ASP A 113 -15.65 20.54 -4.49
N GLY A 114 -14.69 21.45 -4.28
CA GLY A 114 -14.01 22.16 -5.36
C GLY A 114 -13.20 21.23 -6.26
N CYS A 115 -13.19 21.50 -7.56
CA CYS A 115 -12.35 20.78 -8.51
C CYS A 115 -12.03 21.65 -9.72
N LEU A 116 -10.96 21.30 -10.45
CA LEU A 116 -10.64 21.88 -11.74
C LEU A 116 -10.40 20.75 -12.73
N HIS A 117 -11.27 20.62 -13.73
CA HIS A 117 -11.15 19.62 -14.78
C HIS A 117 -10.85 20.29 -16.13
N LEU A 118 -9.95 19.71 -16.91
CA LEU A 118 -9.57 20.15 -18.25
C LEU A 118 -10.25 19.28 -19.31
N LEU A 119 -11.06 19.89 -20.16
CA LEU A 119 -11.51 19.29 -21.42
C LEU A 119 -10.56 19.75 -22.54
N PRO A 120 -9.62 18.90 -22.99
CA PRO A 120 -8.67 19.26 -24.03
C PRO A 120 -9.35 19.37 -25.40
N THR A 121 -8.63 19.85 -26.42
CA THR A 121 -9.16 19.85 -27.79
C THR A 121 -9.45 18.43 -28.29
N GLY A 122 -8.64 17.43 -27.92
CA GLY A 122 -8.69 16.03 -28.38
C GLY A 122 -7.36 15.54 -28.97
N SER A 123 -7.27 14.27 -29.36
CA SER A 123 -6.03 13.63 -29.85
C SER A 123 -5.48 14.30 -31.13
N GLN A 124 -4.23 14.77 -31.08
CA GLN A 124 -3.58 15.54 -32.16
C GLN A 124 -2.77 14.66 -33.12
N ASP A 125 -3.44 13.72 -33.79
CA ASP A 125 -2.82 12.88 -34.81
C ASP A 125 -2.45 13.67 -36.09
N ARG A 126 -1.56 13.14 -36.93
CA ARG A 126 -1.14 13.75 -38.22
C ARG A 126 -2.30 14.09 -39.18
N ASN A 127 -3.51 13.58 -38.95
CA ASN A 127 -4.73 13.87 -39.72
C ASN A 127 -5.60 15.01 -39.13
N TYR A 128 -5.26 15.54 -37.95
CA TYR A 128 -6.06 16.50 -37.17
C TYR A 128 -6.37 17.81 -37.93
N VAL A 129 -5.35 18.44 -38.54
CA VAL A 129 -5.51 19.71 -39.29
C VAL A 129 -6.33 19.54 -40.57
N ALA A 130 -6.30 18.35 -41.18
CA ALA A 130 -7.03 18.06 -42.42
C ALA A 130 -8.54 17.82 -42.19
N ILE A 131 -8.92 17.39 -40.98
CA ILE A 131 -10.29 17.03 -40.62
C ILE A 131 -11.09 18.27 -40.18
N ILE A 132 -10.50 19.15 -39.37
CA ILE A 132 -11.14 20.38 -38.90
C ILE A 132 -11.35 21.38 -40.04
N GLY A 133 -10.42 21.44 -41.00
CA GLY A 133 -10.58 22.24 -42.21
C GLY A 133 -11.63 21.71 -43.20
N ALA A 134 -12.15 20.49 -43.01
CA ALA A 134 -13.11 19.83 -43.89
C ALA A 134 -14.53 19.73 -43.30
N THR A 135 -14.75 20.17 -42.06
CA THR A 135 -16.07 20.17 -41.42
C THR A 135 -16.92 21.30 -42.00
N GLY A 136 -17.95 20.98 -42.78
CA GLY A 136 -18.92 21.97 -43.25
C GLY A 136 -19.90 22.32 -42.13
N TRP A 137 -19.62 23.36 -41.35
CA TRP A 137 -20.47 23.77 -40.23
C TRP A 137 -21.89 24.16 -40.66
N ASP A 138 -22.05 24.74 -41.85
CA ASP A 138 -23.37 24.96 -42.46
C ASP A 138 -24.17 23.63 -42.56
N GLU A 139 -23.51 22.54 -42.95
CA GLU A 139 -24.15 21.22 -43.01
C GLU A 139 -24.46 20.67 -41.61
N PHE A 140 -23.57 20.90 -40.66
CA PHE A 140 -23.74 20.50 -39.26
C PHE A 140 -24.98 21.18 -38.63
N TYR A 141 -25.15 22.48 -38.85
CA TYR A 141 -26.30 23.24 -38.35
C TYR A 141 -27.59 22.94 -39.11
N GLU A 142 -27.56 23.03 -40.44
CA GLU A 142 -28.79 22.98 -41.24
C GLU A 142 -29.32 21.56 -41.45
N ARG A 143 -28.44 20.55 -41.56
CA ARG A 143 -28.83 19.17 -41.89
C ARG A 143 -28.69 18.19 -40.75
N ARG A 144 -27.91 18.51 -39.72
CA ARG A 144 -27.60 17.59 -38.61
C ARG A 144 -28.09 18.07 -37.25
N ASP A 145 -28.98 19.07 -37.19
CA ASP A 145 -29.57 19.60 -35.93
C ASP A 145 -28.51 20.01 -34.88
N GLY A 146 -27.33 20.43 -35.33
CA GLY A 146 -26.17 20.71 -34.47
C GLY A 146 -26.41 21.81 -33.44
N GLY A 147 -27.31 22.75 -33.73
CA GLY A 147 -27.71 23.79 -32.78
C GLY A 147 -28.31 23.20 -31.50
N ARG A 148 -29.16 22.18 -31.63
CA ARG A 148 -29.78 21.52 -30.48
C ARG A 148 -28.75 20.74 -29.64
N PHE A 149 -27.74 20.15 -30.28
CA PHE A 149 -26.63 19.50 -29.57
C PHE A 149 -25.85 20.47 -28.69
N PHE A 150 -25.50 21.66 -29.20
CA PHE A 150 -24.77 22.65 -28.41
C PHE A 150 -25.60 23.26 -27.28
N ASP A 151 -26.92 23.39 -27.45
CA ASP A 151 -27.82 23.75 -26.34
C ASP A 151 -27.79 22.70 -25.22
N VAL A 152 -27.81 21.40 -25.57
CA VAL A 152 -27.72 20.31 -24.58
C VAL A 152 -26.33 20.25 -23.94
N LEU A 153 -25.25 20.41 -24.72
CA LEU A 153 -23.88 20.46 -24.22
C LEU A 153 -23.69 21.56 -23.17
N ARG A 154 -24.25 22.73 -23.45
CA ARG A 154 -24.30 23.84 -22.51
C ARG A 154 -25.06 23.47 -21.23
N ASP A 155 -26.24 22.86 -21.36
CA ASP A 155 -27.05 22.49 -20.20
C ASP A 155 -26.36 21.42 -19.34
N THR A 156 -25.65 20.46 -19.95
CA THR A 156 -24.84 19.46 -19.24
C THR A 156 -23.69 20.13 -18.48
N MET A 157 -22.95 21.05 -19.10
CA MET A 157 -21.89 21.81 -18.41
C MET A 157 -22.45 22.54 -17.18
N ARG A 158 -23.65 23.12 -17.27
CA ARG A 158 -24.32 23.83 -16.17
C ARG A 158 -24.89 22.91 -15.09
N GLY A 159 -25.21 21.66 -15.44
CA GLY A 159 -25.68 20.66 -14.48
C GLY A 159 -24.54 20.10 -13.63
N GLU A 160 -23.40 19.85 -14.25
CA GLU A 160 -22.27 19.16 -13.63
C GLU A 160 -21.30 20.10 -12.90
N TYR A 161 -21.07 21.31 -13.44
CA TYR A 161 -20.10 22.26 -12.89
C TYR A 161 -20.75 23.55 -12.42
N ASP A 162 -20.18 24.19 -11.41
CA ASP A 162 -20.64 25.49 -10.94
C ASP A 162 -20.24 26.59 -11.94
N TYR A 163 -19.04 26.43 -12.54
CA TYR A 163 -18.53 27.28 -13.61
C TYR A 163 -17.88 26.44 -14.72
N ALA A 164 -18.25 26.68 -15.97
CA ALA A 164 -17.59 26.08 -17.14
C ALA A 164 -16.98 27.19 -18.00
N LEU A 165 -15.65 27.21 -18.12
CA LEU A 165 -14.89 28.26 -18.79
C LEU A 165 -14.41 27.78 -20.17
N ILE A 166 -14.71 28.53 -21.22
CA ILE A 166 -14.40 28.15 -22.60
C ILE A 166 -13.34 29.08 -23.20
N ASP A 167 -12.22 28.51 -23.68
CA ASP A 167 -11.21 29.23 -24.46
C ASP A 167 -11.59 29.20 -25.94
N SER A 168 -12.32 30.24 -26.38
CA SER A 168 -12.82 30.35 -27.75
C SER A 168 -11.70 30.48 -28.79
N PRO A 169 -11.86 30.06 -30.05
CA PRO A 169 -11.00 30.53 -31.13
C PRO A 169 -11.11 32.05 -31.33
N ASN A 170 -10.15 32.63 -32.05
CA ASN A 170 -10.14 34.07 -32.39
C ASN A 170 -10.80 34.33 -33.76
N GLY A 171 -11.02 35.61 -34.08
CA GLY A 171 -11.53 36.05 -35.38
C GLY A 171 -13.05 35.93 -35.56
N TRP A 172 -13.48 36.04 -36.83
CA TRP A 172 -14.85 35.84 -37.31
C TRP A 172 -14.91 34.51 -38.05
N ASN A 173 -15.35 33.46 -37.37
CA ASN A 173 -15.62 32.16 -37.95
C ASN A 173 -16.77 31.51 -37.18
N GLU A 174 -17.40 30.51 -37.78
CA GLU A 174 -18.58 29.84 -37.18
C GLU A 174 -18.26 29.28 -35.79
N LEU A 175 -17.07 28.73 -35.57
CA LEU A 175 -16.62 28.24 -34.25
C LEU A 175 -16.54 29.33 -33.18
N ALA A 176 -16.05 30.51 -33.54
CA ALA A 176 -16.00 31.68 -32.67
C ALA A 176 -17.42 32.17 -32.34
N ASP A 177 -18.35 32.09 -33.30
CA ASP A 177 -19.75 32.46 -33.06
C ASP A 177 -20.43 31.47 -32.09
N ILE A 178 -20.15 30.16 -32.17
CA ILE A 178 -20.64 29.16 -31.20
C ILE A 178 -20.21 29.53 -29.79
N CYS A 179 -18.92 29.78 -29.61
CA CYS A 179 -18.34 30.07 -28.31
C CYS A 179 -18.77 31.45 -27.79
N ALA A 180 -18.95 32.45 -28.66
CA ALA A 180 -19.26 33.83 -28.25
C ALA A 180 -20.76 34.15 -28.15
N ILE A 181 -21.61 33.40 -28.86
CA ILE A 181 -23.04 33.72 -29.04
C ILE A 181 -23.95 32.60 -28.51
N GLN A 182 -23.63 31.31 -28.73
CA GLN A 182 -24.54 30.21 -28.38
C GLN A 182 -24.30 29.62 -26.98
N LEU A 183 -23.05 29.30 -26.65
CA LEU A 183 -22.69 28.63 -25.39
C LEU A 183 -22.72 29.53 -24.12
N PRO A 184 -22.29 30.80 -24.12
CA PRO A 184 -22.03 31.51 -22.88
C PRO A 184 -23.29 32.03 -22.18
N ASP A 185 -23.27 32.06 -20.84
CA ASP A 185 -24.07 32.97 -20.02
C ASP A 185 -23.34 34.31 -19.83
N VAL A 186 -22.00 34.26 -19.72
CA VAL A 186 -21.11 35.42 -19.59
C VAL A 186 -20.06 35.38 -20.68
N LEU A 187 -19.89 36.49 -21.39
CA LEU A 187 -18.86 36.66 -22.43
C LEU A 187 -17.78 37.62 -21.92
N VAL A 188 -16.60 37.10 -21.60
CA VAL A 188 -15.41 37.90 -21.27
C VAL A 188 -14.69 38.26 -22.56
N SER A 189 -14.89 39.49 -23.02
CA SER A 189 -14.31 40.01 -24.26
C SER A 189 -12.94 40.62 -23.98
N CYS A 190 -11.87 39.85 -24.19
CA CYS A 190 -10.48 40.28 -24.04
C CYS A 190 -9.99 41.04 -25.28
N PHE A 191 -9.43 42.24 -25.10
CA PHE A 191 -8.89 43.02 -26.22
C PHE A 191 -7.71 43.92 -25.79
N PRO A 192 -6.70 44.10 -26.65
CA PRO A 192 -5.70 45.13 -26.44
C PRO A 192 -6.28 46.51 -26.75
N LEU A 193 -5.72 47.57 -26.16
CA LEU A 193 -6.12 48.96 -26.42
C LEU A 193 -5.70 49.49 -27.81
N SER A 194 -5.45 48.59 -28.76
CA SER A 194 -5.23 48.94 -30.17
C SER A 194 -6.57 49.24 -30.85
N HIS A 195 -6.53 49.99 -31.95
CA HIS A 195 -7.74 50.30 -32.71
C HIS A 195 -8.48 49.01 -33.15
N GLN A 196 -7.74 48.02 -33.65
CA GLN A 196 -8.31 46.72 -34.07
C GLN A 196 -8.90 45.93 -32.90
N GLY A 197 -8.27 45.96 -31.72
CA GLY A 197 -8.77 45.28 -30.53
C GLY A 197 -10.09 45.88 -30.04
N ILE A 198 -10.15 47.21 -29.96
CA ILE A 198 -11.35 47.94 -29.52
C ILE A 198 -12.51 47.73 -30.51
N GLU A 199 -12.29 47.87 -31.82
CA GLU A 199 -13.34 47.63 -32.82
C GLU A 199 -13.80 46.17 -32.81
N GLY A 200 -12.90 45.21 -32.59
CA GLY A 200 -13.25 43.80 -32.42
C GLY A 200 -14.15 43.54 -31.21
N ALA A 201 -13.86 44.17 -30.06
CA ALA A 201 -14.71 44.07 -28.86
C ALA A 201 -16.07 44.75 -29.04
N VAL A 202 -16.15 45.85 -29.78
CA VAL A 202 -17.42 46.52 -30.12
C VAL A 202 -18.26 45.62 -31.02
N ALA A 203 -17.63 44.99 -32.00
CA ALA A 203 -18.30 44.12 -32.93
C ALA A 203 -18.81 42.83 -32.25
N SER A 204 -18.03 42.18 -31.37
CA SER A 204 -18.50 41.02 -30.60
C SER A 204 -19.67 41.36 -29.67
N ALA A 205 -19.59 42.49 -28.97
CA ALA A 205 -20.69 42.98 -28.14
C ALA A 205 -21.95 43.31 -28.97
N SER A 206 -21.77 43.79 -30.20
CA SER A 206 -22.88 44.07 -31.12
C SER A 206 -23.49 42.79 -31.69
N ALA A 207 -22.66 41.78 -32.00
CA ALA A 207 -23.10 40.47 -32.48
C ALA A 207 -23.96 39.76 -31.43
N VAL A 208 -23.53 39.74 -30.17
CA VAL A 208 -24.32 39.22 -29.04
C VAL A 208 -25.69 39.92 -28.94
N ARG A 209 -25.72 41.25 -29.10
CA ARG A 209 -26.98 42.03 -29.08
C ARG A 209 -27.90 41.77 -30.26
N PHE A 210 -27.36 41.42 -31.43
CA PHE A 210 -28.11 41.27 -32.68
C PHE A 210 -28.64 39.84 -32.88
N HIS A 211 -27.84 38.82 -32.54
CA HIS A 211 -28.17 37.41 -32.81
C HIS A 211 -29.02 36.73 -31.72
N HIS A 212 -29.03 37.23 -30.48
CA HIS A 212 -29.89 36.71 -29.41
C HIS A 212 -30.57 37.84 -28.61
N ALA A 213 -31.77 38.25 -29.05
CA ALA A 213 -32.59 39.20 -28.28
C ALA A 213 -33.33 38.54 -27.08
N GLU A 214 -33.47 37.21 -27.09
CA GLU A 214 -34.24 36.45 -26.09
C GLU A 214 -33.40 35.92 -24.91
N ARG A 215 -32.07 35.73 -25.08
CA ARG A 215 -31.14 35.28 -24.04
C ARG A 215 -30.20 36.44 -23.64
N GLU A 216 -30.19 36.81 -22.36
CA GLU A 216 -29.43 37.97 -21.87
C GLU A 216 -27.97 37.62 -21.53
N ILE A 217 -27.11 37.46 -22.54
CA ILE A 217 -25.68 37.19 -22.34
C ILE A 217 -24.99 38.43 -21.75
N ARG A 218 -24.30 38.25 -20.61
CA ARG A 218 -23.58 39.34 -19.94
C ARG A 218 -22.19 39.54 -20.56
N VAL A 219 -22.01 40.65 -21.28
CA VAL A 219 -20.71 40.99 -21.89
C VAL A 219 -19.84 41.79 -20.90
N LEU A 220 -18.65 41.24 -20.60
CA LEU A 220 -17.62 41.82 -19.75
C LEU A 220 -16.42 42.24 -20.62
N PRO A 221 -16.28 43.53 -20.98
CA PRO A 221 -15.12 44.01 -21.72
C PRO A 221 -13.88 44.08 -20.83
N VAL A 222 -12.81 43.39 -21.22
CA VAL A 222 -11.56 43.27 -20.45
C VAL A 222 -10.39 43.76 -21.31
N PRO A 223 -9.84 44.96 -21.04
CA PRO A 223 -8.60 45.40 -21.66
C PRO A 223 -7.45 44.50 -21.19
N THR A 224 -6.75 43.87 -22.12
CA THR A 224 -5.64 42.95 -21.82
C THR A 224 -4.33 43.40 -22.49
N ARG A 225 -3.20 42.97 -21.92
CA ARG A 225 -1.84 43.36 -22.34
C ARG A 225 -1.65 44.88 -22.39
N VAL A 226 -2.18 45.59 -21.41
CA VAL A 226 -1.98 47.04 -21.33
C VAL A 226 -0.55 47.34 -20.94
N ASP A 227 0.18 47.98 -21.85
CA ASP A 227 1.55 48.43 -21.60
C ASP A 227 1.53 49.69 -20.72
N LEU A 228 2.17 49.59 -19.55
CA LEU A 228 2.28 50.68 -18.58
C LEU A 228 3.44 51.64 -18.86
N GLY A 229 4.33 51.30 -19.80
CA GLY A 229 5.45 52.15 -20.23
C GLY A 229 5.01 53.35 -21.07
N GLU A 230 3.93 53.22 -21.85
CA GLU A 230 3.39 54.26 -22.74
C GLU A 230 2.09 54.86 -22.18
N GLN A 231 2.19 55.53 -21.04
CA GLN A 231 1.04 55.98 -20.24
C GLN A 231 0.02 56.86 -21.01
N GLU A 232 0.50 57.75 -21.89
CA GLU A 232 -0.37 58.66 -22.66
C GLU A 232 -1.23 57.89 -23.67
N LYS A 233 -0.63 56.97 -24.44
CA LYS A 233 -1.36 56.14 -25.40
C LYS A 233 -2.33 55.18 -24.71
N ALA A 234 -1.91 54.59 -23.58
CA ALA A 234 -2.78 53.75 -22.77
C ALA A 234 -3.99 54.55 -22.24
N GLN A 235 -3.79 55.80 -21.78
CA GLN A 235 -4.87 56.65 -21.30
C GLN A 235 -5.86 57.03 -22.41
N ILE A 236 -5.38 57.39 -23.61
CA ILE A 236 -6.24 57.64 -24.78
C ILE A 236 -7.00 56.38 -25.17
N GLY A 237 -6.32 55.22 -25.22
CA GLY A 237 -6.94 53.92 -25.51
C GLY A 237 -8.06 53.58 -24.53
N ARG A 238 -7.85 53.77 -23.22
CA ARG A 238 -8.89 53.59 -22.18
C ARG A 238 -10.11 54.48 -22.43
N GLN A 239 -9.90 55.75 -22.75
CA GLN A 239 -10.99 56.68 -23.02
C GLN A 239 -11.81 56.28 -24.25
N VAL A 240 -11.14 55.90 -25.34
CA VAL A 240 -11.78 55.44 -26.58
C VAL A 240 -12.56 54.14 -26.33
N ALA A 241 -11.98 53.17 -25.62
CA ALA A 241 -12.65 51.92 -25.29
C ALA A 241 -13.92 52.14 -24.46
N ARG A 242 -13.83 52.98 -23.42
CA ARG A 242 -15.00 53.33 -22.57
C ARG A 242 -16.09 54.07 -23.33
N GLN A 243 -15.72 54.94 -24.27
CA GLN A 243 -16.70 55.66 -25.11
C GLN A 243 -17.39 54.72 -26.11
N ARG A 244 -16.63 53.83 -26.76
CA ARG A 244 -17.13 52.92 -27.79
C ARG A 244 -17.94 51.76 -27.23
N LEU A 245 -17.57 51.27 -26.04
CA LEU A 245 -18.26 50.20 -25.30
C LEU A 245 -19.17 50.77 -24.19
N ALA A 246 -19.62 52.02 -24.35
CA ALA A 246 -20.49 52.68 -23.39
C ALA A 246 -21.75 51.85 -23.13
N GLY A 247 -22.11 51.71 -21.86
CA GLY A 247 -23.24 50.88 -21.45
C GLY A 247 -22.87 49.49 -20.94
N LEU A 248 -21.62 49.02 -21.15
CA LEU A 248 -21.13 47.71 -20.70
C LEU A 248 -20.25 47.81 -19.43
N PRO A 249 -20.28 46.80 -18.53
CA PRO A 249 -21.24 45.68 -18.50
C PRO A 249 -22.71 46.12 -18.36
N LYS A 250 -23.61 45.45 -19.09
CA LYS A 250 -25.05 45.74 -19.07
C LYS A 250 -25.63 45.36 -17.69
N GLY A 251 -26.59 46.15 -17.19
CA GLY A 251 -27.25 45.91 -15.89
C GLY A 251 -26.51 46.48 -14.67
N MET A 252 -25.33 47.08 -14.85
CA MET A 252 -24.51 47.64 -13.76
C MET A 252 -24.72 49.17 -13.62
N PRO A 253 -24.92 49.71 -12.39
CA PRO A 253 -24.96 51.15 -12.13
C PRO A 253 -23.70 51.87 -12.64
N GLU A 254 -23.81 53.16 -13.01
CA GLU A 254 -22.68 53.92 -13.58
C GLU A 254 -21.47 53.98 -12.64
N ARG A 255 -21.67 54.12 -11.33
CA ARG A 255 -20.59 54.09 -10.32
C ARG A 255 -19.88 52.74 -10.24
N GLU A 256 -20.61 51.64 -10.35
CA GLU A 256 -20.02 50.29 -10.34
C GLU A 256 -19.31 49.99 -11.66
N ARG A 257 -19.81 50.50 -12.79
CA ARG A 257 -19.11 50.42 -14.09
C ARG A 257 -17.78 51.17 -14.04
N ASP A 258 -17.73 52.33 -13.39
CA ASP A 258 -16.48 53.05 -13.20
C ASP A 258 -15.46 52.27 -12.36
N VAL A 259 -15.92 51.51 -11.35
CA VAL A 259 -15.06 50.61 -10.56
C VAL A 259 -14.58 49.43 -11.41
N TYR A 260 -15.50 48.77 -12.12
CA TYR A 260 -15.20 47.68 -13.05
C TYR A 260 -14.08 48.06 -14.02
N TRP A 261 -14.24 49.18 -14.74
CA TRP A 261 -13.28 49.63 -15.75
C TRP A 261 -11.93 50.08 -15.17
N ARG A 262 -11.79 50.20 -13.85
CA ARG A 262 -10.51 50.48 -13.18
C ARG A 262 -9.81 49.22 -12.67
N SER A 263 -10.56 48.13 -12.44
CA SER A 263 -10.06 46.94 -11.75
C SER A 263 -9.80 45.75 -12.68
N VAL A 264 -10.49 45.63 -13.82
CA VAL A 264 -10.35 44.47 -14.73
C VAL A 264 -9.24 44.60 -15.78
N GLU A 265 -8.51 45.71 -15.78
CA GLU A 265 -7.44 45.92 -16.75
C GLU A 265 -6.24 44.99 -16.47
N VAL A 266 -5.92 44.11 -17.42
CA VAL A 266 -4.82 43.15 -17.31
C VAL A 266 -3.55 43.75 -17.93
N PRO A 267 -2.53 44.11 -17.12
CA PRO A 267 -1.31 44.72 -17.61
C PRO A 267 -0.43 43.73 -18.39
N HIS A 268 0.44 44.24 -19.24
CA HIS A 268 1.49 43.41 -19.84
C HIS A 268 2.67 43.28 -18.88
N CYS A 269 2.86 42.08 -18.32
CA CYS A 269 4.00 41.75 -17.48
C CYS A 269 5.02 40.92 -18.28
N PRO A 270 6.21 41.45 -18.60
CA PRO A 270 7.22 40.74 -19.39
C PRO A 270 7.62 39.38 -18.82
N TYR A 271 7.65 39.25 -17.49
CA TYR A 271 7.95 38.00 -16.78
C TYR A 271 7.11 36.81 -17.26
N TYR A 272 5.79 37.00 -17.40
CA TYR A 272 4.85 35.97 -17.86
C TYR A 272 4.91 35.70 -19.37
N SER A 273 5.80 36.36 -20.11
CA SER A 273 5.95 36.12 -21.57
C SER A 273 6.87 34.95 -21.88
N PHE A 274 7.59 34.42 -20.89
CA PHE A 274 8.60 33.39 -21.09
C PHE A 274 8.11 31.98 -20.71
N GLU A 275 7.08 31.90 -19.87
CA GLU A 275 6.58 30.67 -19.26
C GLU A 275 5.06 30.76 -19.02
N GLU A 276 4.36 29.65 -19.22
CA GLU A 276 2.92 29.51 -19.01
C GLU A 276 2.55 29.38 -17.51
N VAL A 277 2.98 30.35 -16.69
CA VAL A 277 2.79 30.39 -15.23
C VAL A 277 1.41 30.95 -14.85
N LEU A 278 0.76 30.34 -13.85
CA LEU A 278 -0.43 30.90 -13.22
C LEU A 278 -0.03 31.99 -12.19
N ALA A 279 -0.65 33.17 -12.27
CA ALA A 279 -0.45 34.30 -11.38
C ALA A 279 -0.67 33.99 -9.89
N PRO A 280 -1.61 33.10 -9.47
CA PRO A 280 -1.68 32.59 -8.10
C PRO A 280 -0.35 32.07 -7.54
N PHE A 281 0.55 31.57 -8.41
CA PHE A 281 1.86 31.08 -8.01
C PHE A 281 2.99 32.05 -8.36
N GLY A 282 2.91 32.75 -9.49
CA GLY A 282 3.96 33.68 -9.92
C GLY A 282 4.07 34.94 -9.08
N ASP A 283 2.93 35.48 -8.62
CA ASP A 283 2.88 36.74 -7.88
C ASP A 283 3.08 36.50 -6.36
N ARG A 284 3.81 37.40 -5.68
CA ARG A 284 4.04 37.28 -4.22
C ARG A 284 2.84 37.82 -3.44
N PRO A 285 2.37 37.15 -2.37
CA PRO A 285 1.17 37.58 -1.63
C PRO A 285 1.33 38.90 -0.87
N ASP A 286 2.56 39.24 -0.50
CA ASP A 286 2.94 40.42 0.29
C ASP A 286 3.20 41.68 -0.56
N MET A 287 3.27 41.52 -1.87
CA MET A 287 3.46 42.60 -2.84
C MET A 287 2.24 42.63 -3.78
N PRO A 288 1.38 43.66 -3.74
CA PRO A 288 0.20 43.71 -4.59
C PRO A 288 0.62 43.73 -6.07
N SER A 289 0.49 42.58 -6.73
CA SER A 289 0.75 42.48 -8.16
C SER A 289 -0.47 42.98 -8.94
N PRO A 290 -0.26 43.92 -9.89
CA PRO A 290 -1.30 44.37 -10.80
C PRO A 290 -1.96 43.25 -11.61
N LEU A 291 -1.28 42.11 -11.81
CA LEU A 291 -1.76 41.02 -12.65
C LEU A 291 -2.75 40.09 -11.91
N LEU A 292 -2.36 39.52 -10.76
CA LEU A 292 -3.28 38.72 -9.93
C LEU A 292 -4.53 39.52 -9.55
N SER A 293 -4.37 40.79 -9.16
CA SER A 293 -5.49 41.67 -8.79
C SER A 293 -6.50 41.85 -9.94
N ALA A 294 -6.03 41.87 -11.19
CA ALA A 294 -6.88 41.96 -12.37
C ALA A 294 -7.66 40.66 -12.59
N TYR A 295 -7.03 39.49 -12.40
CA TYR A 295 -7.71 38.20 -12.51
C TYR A 295 -8.71 37.94 -11.39
N GLU A 296 -8.42 38.36 -10.15
CA GLU A 296 -9.38 38.35 -9.05
C GLU A 296 -10.59 39.24 -9.37
N SER A 297 -10.35 40.42 -9.95
CA SER A 297 -11.42 41.32 -10.40
C SER A 297 -12.27 40.69 -11.51
N ILE A 298 -11.66 40.03 -12.49
CA ILE A 298 -12.38 39.33 -13.55
C ILE A 298 -13.19 38.17 -12.96
N ALA A 299 -12.60 37.37 -12.06
CA ALA A 299 -13.31 36.28 -11.37
C ALA A 299 -14.51 36.81 -10.58
N ARG A 300 -14.36 37.95 -9.88
CA ARG A 300 -15.44 38.63 -9.17
C ARG A 300 -16.58 39.03 -10.08
N PHE A 301 -16.31 39.71 -11.20
CA PHE A 301 -17.40 40.16 -12.06
C PHE A 301 -17.99 39.04 -12.92
N ALA A 302 -17.21 38.03 -13.27
CA ALA A 302 -17.68 36.86 -14.02
C ALA A 302 -18.55 35.92 -13.15
N SER A 303 -18.27 35.84 -11.84
CA SER A 303 -19.06 35.09 -10.86
C SER A 303 -20.20 35.89 -10.21
N ASP A 304 -20.47 37.12 -10.70
CA ASP A 304 -21.44 38.06 -10.12
C ASP A 304 -21.23 38.36 -8.62
N GLY A 305 -19.96 38.41 -8.20
CA GLY A 305 -19.56 38.76 -6.84
C GLY A 305 -19.49 37.57 -5.88
N VAL A 306 -19.75 36.34 -6.32
CA VAL A 306 -19.62 35.13 -5.49
C VAL A 306 -18.17 34.90 -5.04
N VAL A 307 -17.21 35.13 -5.94
CA VAL A 307 -15.78 34.95 -5.66
C VAL A 307 -15.08 36.30 -5.68
N GLU A 308 -14.64 36.82 -4.53
CA GLU A 308 -14.04 38.16 -4.46
C GLU A 308 -12.53 38.21 -4.70
N ARG A 309 -11.79 37.21 -4.22
CA ARG A 309 -10.32 37.15 -4.27
C ARG A 309 -9.81 35.71 -4.12
N LEU A 310 -8.52 35.50 -4.37
CA LEU A 310 -7.85 34.23 -4.11
C LEU A 310 -7.73 34.02 -2.58
N PRO A 311 -8.00 32.82 -2.05
CA PRO A 311 -7.75 32.49 -0.66
C PRO A 311 -6.24 32.53 -0.34
N PRO A 312 -5.85 32.83 0.92
CA PRO A 312 -4.44 32.89 1.28
C PRO A 312 -3.78 31.51 1.10
N MET A 313 -2.70 31.48 0.33
CA MET A 313 -1.88 30.28 0.09
C MET A 313 -0.61 30.33 0.94
N ASN A 314 -0.18 29.17 1.44
CA ASN A 314 1.09 29.05 2.15
C ASN A 314 2.26 29.39 1.20
N GLU A 315 3.18 30.27 1.62
CA GLU A 315 4.27 30.77 0.78
C GLU A 315 5.25 29.68 0.34
N PHE A 316 5.47 28.67 1.18
CA PHE A 316 6.31 27.51 0.83
C PHE A 316 5.65 26.69 -0.28
N VAL A 317 4.33 26.44 -0.19
CA VAL A 317 3.56 25.73 -1.22
C VAL A 317 3.55 26.52 -2.52
N ARG A 318 3.36 27.84 -2.46
CA ARG A 318 3.40 28.75 -3.62
C ARG A 318 4.75 28.70 -4.33
N ALA A 319 5.85 28.91 -3.59
CA ALA A 319 7.20 28.96 -4.14
C ALA A 319 7.64 27.61 -4.72
N ARG A 320 7.33 26.50 -4.03
CA ARG A 320 7.57 25.14 -4.54
C ARG A 320 6.86 24.91 -5.87
N THR A 321 5.58 25.30 -5.95
CA THR A 321 4.75 25.10 -7.14
C THR A 321 5.18 25.98 -8.31
N LEU A 322 5.58 27.24 -8.04
CA LEU A 322 6.16 28.13 -9.06
C LEU A 322 7.40 27.51 -9.72
N GLY A 323 8.25 26.83 -8.95
CA GLY A 323 9.44 26.16 -9.46
C GLY A 323 9.16 25.03 -10.47
N LEU A 324 7.91 24.55 -10.58
CA LEU A 324 7.51 23.55 -11.57
C LEU A 324 7.27 24.16 -12.97
N PHE A 325 7.03 25.47 -13.06
CA PHE A 325 6.78 26.17 -14.32
C PHE A 325 8.06 26.73 -14.98
N THR A 326 9.16 26.85 -14.22
CA THR A 326 10.33 27.63 -14.64
C THR A 326 11.23 26.91 -15.65
N ARG A 327 11.46 27.52 -16.83
CA ARG A 327 12.39 27.07 -17.88
C ARG A 327 13.82 27.38 -17.46
N ARG A 328 14.70 26.36 -17.49
CA ARG A 328 16.11 26.51 -17.14
C ARG A 328 16.99 26.45 -18.38
N ALA A 329 17.88 27.43 -18.55
CA ALA A 329 19.00 27.34 -19.48
C ALA A 329 20.17 26.70 -18.74
N ALA A 330 20.49 25.45 -19.02
CA ALA A 330 21.61 24.78 -18.37
C ALA A 330 22.72 24.51 -19.37
N VAL A 331 23.93 24.94 -19.03
CA VAL A 331 25.16 24.40 -19.61
C VAL A 331 25.40 23.08 -18.88
N ALA A 332 25.47 21.99 -19.62
CA ALA A 332 25.68 20.65 -19.07
C ALA A 332 27.05 20.59 -18.36
N GLU A 333 27.05 20.27 -17.07
CA GLU A 333 28.28 20.11 -16.29
C GLU A 333 28.98 18.79 -16.67
N GLU A 334 30.30 18.84 -16.85
CA GLU A 334 31.12 17.67 -17.19
C GLU A 334 31.88 17.10 -15.97
N ASN A 335 32.10 17.90 -14.92
CA ASN A 335 32.75 17.45 -13.69
C ASN A 335 32.07 18.03 -12.43
N VAL A 336 31.78 17.16 -11.46
CA VAL A 336 31.14 17.50 -10.17
C VAL A 336 32.03 17.04 -9.02
N ALA A 337 32.16 17.87 -7.99
CA ALA A 337 32.83 17.52 -6.75
C ALA A 337 31.76 17.24 -5.67
N LEU A 338 31.61 16.00 -5.23
CA LEU A 338 30.54 15.58 -4.32
C LEU A 338 31.00 15.63 -2.87
N SER A 339 30.25 16.32 -2.01
CA SER A 339 30.48 16.37 -0.56
C SER A 339 29.23 15.94 0.20
N TYR A 340 29.39 15.16 1.26
CA TYR A 340 28.29 14.58 2.01
C TYR A 340 28.72 14.31 3.45
N ALA A 341 27.77 14.33 4.38
CA ALA A 341 28.05 13.87 5.73
C ALA A 341 28.15 12.34 5.74
N PRO A 342 28.92 11.75 6.67
CA PRO A 342 29.02 10.31 6.85
C PRO A 342 27.65 9.59 6.79
N ALA A 343 26.65 10.10 7.50
CA ALA A 343 25.30 9.51 7.55
C ALA A 343 24.58 9.45 6.18
N ASP A 344 24.94 10.35 5.25
CA ASP A 344 24.30 10.51 3.93
C ASP A 344 25.02 9.71 2.84
N GLN A 345 26.00 8.88 3.19
CA GLN A 345 26.89 8.19 2.24
C GLN A 345 26.14 7.27 1.25
N ALA A 346 25.03 6.63 1.65
CA ALA A 346 24.23 5.82 0.72
C ALA A 346 23.62 6.65 -0.42
N TRP A 347 23.20 7.89 -0.12
CA TRP A 347 22.75 8.85 -1.12
C TRP A 347 23.89 9.33 -2.00
N ALA A 348 25.07 9.58 -1.43
CA ALA A 348 26.25 9.97 -2.18
C ALA A 348 26.65 8.93 -3.23
N GLU A 349 26.70 7.66 -2.83
CA GLU A 349 27.04 6.57 -3.74
C GLU A 349 26.02 6.42 -4.90
N TRP A 350 24.73 6.62 -4.61
CA TRP A 350 23.69 6.57 -5.63
C TRP A 350 23.81 7.74 -6.61
N VAL A 351 24.00 8.96 -6.10
CA VAL A 351 24.22 10.17 -6.92
C VAL A 351 25.48 10.04 -7.77
N GLU A 352 26.59 9.59 -7.19
CA GLU A 352 27.85 9.35 -7.92
C GLU A 352 27.64 8.38 -9.09
N ARG A 353 26.94 7.27 -8.85
CA ARG A 353 26.68 6.23 -9.85
C ARG A 353 25.80 6.75 -10.98
N LEU A 354 24.77 7.50 -10.65
CA LEU A 354 23.88 8.15 -11.62
C LEU A 354 24.65 9.14 -12.50
N LEU A 355 25.38 10.07 -11.89
CA LEU A 355 26.13 11.08 -12.63
C LEU A 355 27.21 10.44 -13.53
N THR A 356 27.90 9.41 -13.03
CA THR A 356 28.87 8.66 -13.82
C THR A 356 28.23 7.92 -15.00
N ALA A 357 27.05 7.33 -14.81
CA ALA A 357 26.29 6.67 -15.88
C ALA A 357 25.82 7.67 -16.96
N ALA A 358 25.56 8.92 -16.56
CA ALA A 358 25.30 10.04 -17.46
C ALA A 358 26.56 10.64 -18.12
N GLY A 359 27.74 10.07 -17.87
CA GLY A 359 29.01 10.51 -18.45
C GLY A 359 29.70 11.68 -17.73
N ILE A 360 29.23 12.05 -16.54
CA ILE A 360 29.78 13.14 -15.72
C ILE A 360 30.86 12.59 -14.80
N ARG A 361 32.02 13.25 -14.72
CA ARG A 361 33.09 12.85 -13.80
C ARG A 361 32.81 13.35 -12.39
N VAL A 362 32.73 12.45 -11.42
CA VAL A 362 32.50 12.78 -10.01
C VAL A 362 33.80 12.66 -9.22
N HIS A 363 34.09 13.65 -8.38
CA HIS A 363 35.23 13.67 -7.46
C HIS A 363 34.73 13.74 -6.02
N ASP A 364 35.10 12.77 -5.18
CA ASP A 364 34.71 12.77 -3.76
C ASP A 364 35.51 13.83 -2.97
N VAL A 365 34.82 14.65 -2.18
CA VAL A 365 35.40 15.71 -1.32
C VAL A 365 35.01 15.47 0.14
N PRO A 366 35.97 15.06 1.00
CA PRO A 366 35.72 14.84 2.42
C PRO A 366 35.15 16.07 3.13
N GLU A 367 34.25 15.82 4.08
CA GLU A 367 33.59 16.85 4.89
C GLU A 367 34.62 17.75 5.59
N GLY A 368 34.46 19.07 5.46
CA GLY A 368 35.30 20.08 6.11
C GLY A 368 36.55 20.52 5.35
N THR A 369 36.85 19.94 4.16
CA THR A 369 38.03 20.31 3.34
C THR A 369 37.65 20.98 2.02
N ALA A 370 37.16 22.23 2.07
CA ALA A 370 36.82 23.02 0.88
C ALA A 370 38.02 23.28 -0.06
N GLU A 371 39.25 23.31 0.48
CA GLU A 371 40.50 23.58 -0.25
C GLU A 371 40.90 22.46 -1.25
N ALA A 372 40.25 21.30 -1.22
CA ALA A 372 40.54 20.16 -2.08
C ALA A 372 39.68 20.07 -3.36
N THR A 373 38.78 21.03 -3.59
CA THR A 373 37.85 21.01 -4.74
C THR A 373 38.61 21.22 -6.08
N PRO A 374 38.52 20.31 -7.07
CA PRO A 374 39.22 20.47 -8.34
C PRO A 374 38.91 21.77 -9.09
N LEU A 375 39.89 22.31 -9.83
CA LEU A 375 39.79 23.58 -10.57
C LEU A 375 38.71 23.59 -11.69
N HIS A 376 38.23 22.42 -12.12
CA HIS A 376 37.23 22.27 -13.19
C HIS A 376 35.96 21.50 -12.76
N ALA A 377 35.74 21.33 -11.45
CA ALA A 377 34.56 20.67 -10.91
C ALA A 377 33.73 21.63 -10.05
N ARG A 378 32.42 21.56 -10.18
CA ARG A 378 31.47 22.34 -9.38
C ARG A 378 31.08 21.53 -8.14
N LEU A 379 31.07 22.16 -6.96
CA LEU A 379 30.73 21.50 -5.71
C LEU A 379 29.25 21.10 -5.72
N MET A 380 28.94 19.89 -5.31
CA MET A 380 27.60 19.38 -5.04
C MET A 380 27.59 18.83 -3.61
N VAL A 381 26.69 19.35 -2.78
CA VAL A 381 26.53 18.89 -1.41
C VAL A 381 25.25 18.07 -1.26
N ILE A 382 25.31 17.01 -0.45
CA ILE A 382 24.12 16.29 0.00
C ILE A 382 23.70 16.84 1.36
N VAL A 383 22.42 17.20 1.47
CA VAL A 383 21.84 17.87 2.63
C VAL A 383 20.73 17.02 3.24
N SER A 384 20.91 16.64 4.50
CA SER A 384 19.93 15.94 5.33
C SER A 384 19.65 16.74 6.61
N ALA A 385 18.68 16.30 7.42
CA ALA A 385 18.36 16.96 8.69
C ALA A 385 19.55 17.04 9.65
N THR A 386 20.49 16.09 9.53
CA THR A 386 21.68 16.00 10.39
C THR A 386 22.91 16.72 9.84
N SER A 387 22.97 17.00 8.54
CA SER A 387 24.14 17.59 7.87
C SER A 387 23.95 19.06 7.48
N ALA A 388 22.74 19.61 7.62
CA ALA A 388 22.37 20.94 7.13
C ALA A 388 23.29 22.07 7.63
N GLU A 389 23.61 22.12 8.93
CA GLU A 389 24.46 23.16 9.50
C GLU A 389 25.92 23.07 9.02
N GLY A 390 26.47 21.85 8.92
CA GLY A 390 27.84 21.61 8.46
C GLY A 390 28.02 21.94 6.97
N GLN A 391 27.05 21.55 6.15
CA GLN A 391 27.07 21.81 4.71
C GLN A 391 26.88 23.30 4.38
N ALA A 392 26.07 24.03 5.15
CA ALA A 392 25.93 25.48 5.02
C ALA A 392 27.26 26.23 5.24
N ALA A 393 28.08 25.77 6.21
CA ALA A 393 29.37 26.37 6.50
C ALA A 393 30.44 26.11 5.42
N LEU A 394 30.34 25.00 4.69
CA LEU A 394 31.25 24.63 3.60
C LEU A 394 31.05 25.53 2.37
N VAL A 395 29.79 25.83 2.03
CA VAL A 395 29.42 26.59 0.83
C VAL A 395 29.63 28.09 0.95
N ALA A 396 29.64 28.62 2.18
CA ALA A 396 30.09 29.98 2.44
C ALA A 396 31.56 30.27 2.00
N ARG A 397 32.29 29.24 1.53
CA ARG A 397 33.69 29.31 1.08
C ARG A 397 33.90 28.99 -0.41
N ASP A 398 32.85 28.73 -1.20
CA ASP A 398 32.96 28.41 -2.63
C ASP A 398 32.45 29.55 -3.52
N ASP A 399 33.36 30.21 -4.25
CA ASP A 399 33.05 31.35 -5.12
C ASP A 399 32.42 30.95 -6.48
N ARG A 400 32.38 29.65 -6.83
CA ARG A 400 31.90 29.15 -8.14
C ARG A 400 30.41 28.73 -8.15
N GLY A 401 29.75 28.78 -6.99
CA GLY A 401 28.37 28.37 -6.79
C GLY A 401 28.24 26.85 -6.68
N ALA A 402 27.58 26.35 -5.62
CA ALA A 402 27.44 24.92 -5.36
C ALA A 402 26.03 24.41 -5.64
N PHE A 403 25.90 23.12 -5.98
CA PHE A 403 24.64 22.41 -6.02
C PHE A 403 24.29 21.86 -4.62
N ALA A 404 23.00 21.80 -4.29
CA ALA A 404 22.50 21.10 -3.11
C ALA A 404 21.50 20.01 -3.51
N VAL A 405 21.69 18.81 -2.96
CA VAL A 405 20.78 17.68 -3.10
C VAL A 405 20.18 17.39 -1.73
N TYR A 406 18.90 17.70 -1.56
CA TYR A 406 18.15 17.52 -0.33
C TYR A 406 17.52 16.13 -0.30
N VAL A 407 18.01 15.30 0.61
CA VAL A 407 17.63 13.88 0.75
C VAL A 407 16.67 13.63 1.92
N ASP A 408 16.42 14.67 2.73
CA ASP A 408 15.40 14.72 3.78
C ASP A 408 14.45 15.93 3.57
N VAL A 409 13.34 15.93 4.30
CA VAL A 409 12.43 17.09 4.40
C VAL A 409 13.05 18.15 5.30
N VAL A 410 13.94 18.96 4.74
CA VAL A 410 14.58 20.09 5.43
C VAL A 410 14.32 21.40 4.70
N PRO A 411 14.26 22.54 5.41
CA PRO A 411 14.19 23.85 4.76
C PRO A 411 15.42 24.08 3.87
N PRO A 412 15.25 24.71 2.68
CA PRO A 412 16.37 25.09 1.84
C PRO A 412 17.36 25.94 2.65
N LEU A 413 18.62 25.56 2.61
CA LEU A 413 19.69 26.31 3.25
C LEU A 413 19.85 27.65 2.52
N PRO A 414 19.88 28.80 3.23
CA PRO A 414 19.96 30.13 2.61
C PRO A 414 21.19 30.36 1.71
N ALA A 415 22.21 29.50 1.85
CA ALA A 415 23.43 29.52 1.06
C ALA A 415 23.26 28.98 -0.38
N PHE A 416 22.13 28.34 -0.71
CA PHE A 416 21.87 27.78 -2.03
C PHE A 416 20.66 28.45 -2.68
N GLU A 417 20.82 28.82 -3.94
CA GLU A 417 19.69 29.22 -4.77
C GLU A 417 18.81 27.99 -5.08
N LEU A 418 17.50 28.20 -5.24
CA LEU A 418 16.52 27.11 -5.48
C LEU A 418 16.76 26.39 -6.81
N ASP A 419 17.36 27.06 -7.78
CA ASP A 419 17.76 26.51 -9.08
C ASP A 419 19.02 25.64 -9.00
N ALA A 420 19.92 25.93 -8.06
CA ALA A 420 21.05 25.10 -7.68
C ALA A 420 20.68 24.00 -6.65
N SER A 421 19.39 23.77 -6.42
CA SER A 421 18.88 22.81 -5.43
C SER A 421 17.99 21.72 -6.07
N ALA A 422 18.18 20.46 -5.67
CA ALA A 422 17.30 19.34 -6.00
C ALA A 422 16.77 18.68 -4.73
N PHE A 423 15.45 18.57 -4.60
CA PHE A 423 14.79 17.87 -3.50
C PHE A 423 14.35 16.50 -4.01
N VAL A 424 14.95 15.44 -3.48
CA VAL A 424 14.74 14.06 -3.91
C VAL A 424 14.07 13.19 -2.84
N ALA A 425 13.87 13.72 -1.64
CA ALA A 425 13.11 13.07 -0.58
C ALA A 425 11.65 12.82 -1.01
N GLY A 426 11.17 11.58 -0.86
CA GLY A 426 9.78 11.19 -1.15
C GLY A 426 9.42 11.09 -2.64
N LEU A 427 10.39 11.19 -3.55
CA LEU A 427 10.19 10.93 -4.98
C LEU A 427 10.43 9.46 -5.32
N SER A 428 9.85 9.00 -6.42
CA SER A 428 10.27 7.74 -7.05
C SER A 428 11.70 7.84 -7.61
N ALA A 429 12.33 6.70 -7.88
CA ALA A 429 13.69 6.66 -8.42
C ALA A 429 13.80 7.41 -9.76
N ASP A 430 12.83 7.24 -10.66
CA ASP A 430 12.84 7.86 -11.98
C ASP A 430 12.65 9.40 -11.90
N GLU A 431 11.77 9.87 -11.03
CA GLU A 431 11.59 11.31 -10.77
C GLU A 431 12.84 11.94 -10.15
N ALA A 432 13.51 11.22 -9.24
CA ALA A 432 14.76 11.66 -8.63
C ALA A 432 15.91 11.72 -9.65
N ILE A 433 15.99 10.72 -10.56
CA ILE A 433 16.95 10.69 -11.67
C ILE A 433 16.75 11.91 -12.56
N GLU A 434 15.51 12.15 -13.00
CA GLU A 434 15.21 13.28 -13.88
C GLU A 434 15.55 14.61 -13.20
N ARG A 435 15.21 14.75 -11.90
CA ARG A 435 15.49 15.95 -11.11
C ARG A 435 16.99 16.22 -10.98
N LEU A 436 17.80 15.20 -10.72
CA LEU A 436 19.24 15.33 -10.55
C LEU A 436 19.97 15.60 -11.86
N LEU A 437 19.60 14.92 -12.96
CA LEU A 437 20.20 15.19 -14.27
C LEU A 437 19.86 16.60 -14.75
N ARG A 438 18.65 17.08 -14.47
CA ARG A 438 18.26 18.46 -14.73
C ARG A 438 19.07 19.48 -13.90
N LEU A 439 19.42 19.14 -12.66
CA LEU A 439 20.24 20.00 -11.78
C LEU A 439 21.62 20.30 -12.40
N VAL A 440 22.23 19.29 -13.02
CA VAL A 440 23.55 19.39 -13.68
C VAL A 440 23.46 19.72 -15.17
N GLY A 441 22.26 20.05 -15.67
CA GLY A 441 22.05 20.55 -17.02
C GLY A 441 21.95 19.51 -18.14
N HIS A 442 21.74 18.24 -17.80
CA HIS A 442 21.53 17.14 -18.74
C HIS A 442 20.02 16.82 -18.84
N VAL A 443 19.35 17.35 -19.87
CA VAL A 443 17.90 17.19 -20.06
C VAL A 443 17.61 16.19 -21.19
N GLY A 444 16.71 15.24 -20.95
CA GLY A 444 16.29 14.25 -21.96
C GLY A 444 17.10 12.94 -21.99
N ILE A 445 18.18 12.84 -21.20
CA ILE A 445 19.00 11.60 -21.08
C ILE A 445 18.34 10.58 -20.11
N GLY A 446 17.49 11.05 -19.19
CA GLY A 446 16.86 10.20 -18.16
C GLY A 446 16.00 9.07 -18.71
N ALA A 447 15.38 9.23 -19.89
CA ALA A 447 14.56 8.19 -20.52
C ALA A 447 15.37 6.95 -20.97
N ASP A 448 16.68 7.11 -21.20
CA ASP A 448 17.58 6.01 -21.59
C ASP A 448 18.31 5.37 -20.38
N LEU A 449 18.27 6.01 -19.21
CA LEU A 449 18.92 5.56 -17.96
C LEU A 449 17.90 4.93 -17.00
N ASP A 450 17.68 3.63 -17.18
CA ASP A 450 16.83 2.81 -16.31
C ASP A 450 17.44 2.65 -14.89
N ALA A 451 16.66 2.98 -13.85
CA ALA A 451 17.06 2.84 -12.45
C ALA A 451 17.51 1.41 -12.09
N ALA A 452 16.92 0.39 -12.72
CA ALA A 452 17.29 -1.01 -12.52
C ALA A 452 18.71 -1.34 -13.04
N LYS A 453 19.22 -0.56 -14.00
CA LYS A 453 20.53 -0.79 -14.64
C LYS A 453 21.70 -0.09 -13.94
N LEU A 454 21.45 0.82 -12.99
CA LEU A 454 22.50 1.54 -12.26
C LEU A 454 23.33 0.62 -11.34
N GLY A 455 22.77 -0.54 -10.96
CA GLY A 455 23.43 -1.52 -10.08
C GLY A 455 23.53 -1.10 -8.62
N VAL A 456 22.87 0.00 -8.23
CA VAL A 456 22.79 0.52 -6.85
C VAL A 456 21.33 0.78 -6.49
N ARG A 457 20.97 0.62 -5.21
CA ARG A 457 19.60 0.84 -4.73
C ARG A 457 19.30 2.33 -4.57
N PHE A 458 18.11 2.77 -4.99
CA PHE A 458 17.63 4.11 -4.69
C PHE A 458 17.31 4.21 -3.19
N PRO A 459 18.02 5.04 -2.41
CA PRO A 459 17.90 5.01 -0.95
C PRO A 459 16.53 5.46 -0.39
N GLY A 460 15.72 6.18 -1.20
CA GLY A 460 14.40 6.69 -0.81
C GLY A 460 13.25 5.69 -0.83
N THR A 461 13.50 4.40 -1.10
CA THR A 461 12.49 3.32 -1.10
C THR A 461 12.48 2.54 0.21
N ASP A 462 11.28 2.15 0.66
CA ASP A 462 11.06 1.36 1.87
C ASP A 462 11.87 0.06 1.86
N ARG A 463 12.42 -0.30 3.01
CA ARG A 463 13.34 -1.43 3.18
C ARG A 463 12.82 -2.35 4.27
N GLU A 464 13.01 -3.64 4.11
CA GLU A 464 12.66 -4.60 5.15
C GLU A 464 13.81 -4.75 6.15
N VAL A 465 13.51 -4.60 7.45
CA VAL A 465 14.49 -4.73 8.52
C VAL A 465 13.95 -5.73 9.53
N VAL A 466 14.66 -6.84 9.75
CA VAL A 466 14.25 -7.87 10.71
C VAL A 466 15.29 -8.01 11.80
N GLY A 467 14.83 -7.92 13.05
CA GLY A 467 15.65 -8.16 14.24
C GLY A 467 16.69 -7.08 14.56
N LEU A 468 16.75 -5.96 13.83
CA LEU A 468 17.77 -4.93 14.03
C LEU A 468 17.62 -4.22 15.38
N PRO A 469 18.65 -4.28 16.26
CA PRO A 469 18.60 -3.62 17.57
C PRO A 469 18.49 -2.10 17.47
N VAL A 470 18.06 -1.46 18.57
CA VAL A 470 17.97 0.00 18.68
C VAL A 470 19.37 0.62 18.50
N ARG A 471 19.47 1.61 17.61
CA ARG A 471 20.73 2.33 17.34
C ARG A 471 21.27 2.99 18.61
N ASN A 472 22.59 2.90 18.81
CA ASN A 472 23.26 3.54 19.93
C ASN A 472 23.45 5.05 19.70
N PRO A 473 22.80 5.94 20.49
CA PRO A 473 22.88 7.39 20.29
C PRO A 473 24.23 7.99 20.70
N ARG A 474 25.12 7.22 21.38
CA ARG A 474 26.43 7.68 21.87
C ARG A 474 27.60 7.09 21.07
N PHE A 475 27.34 6.48 19.91
CA PHE A 475 28.39 5.94 19.04
C PHE A 475 29.36 7.04 18.58
N THR A 476 30.67 6.83 18.71
CA THR A 476 31.68 7.84 18.31
C THR A 476 33.02 7.22 17.96
N GLY A 477 33.79 7.91 17.10
CA GLY A 477 35.23 7.65 16.90
C GLY A 477 35.59 6.47 16.00
N ARG A 478 34.65 5.94 15.21
CA ARG A 478 34.83 4.74 14.35
C ARG A 478 34.62 4.97 12.85
N GLU A 479 34.74 6.23 12.41
CA GLU A 479 34.50 6.61 11.02
C GLU A 479 35.49 6.00 10.03
N HIS A 480 36.70 5.68 10.46
CA HIS A 480 37.68 5.03 9.59
C HIS A 480 37.33 3.56 9.35
N GLU A 481 36.95 2.85 10.41
CA GLU A 481 36.57 1.45 10.40
C GLU A 481 35.27 1.23 9.63
N LEU A 482 34.27 2.11 9.77
CA LEU A 482 33.04 2.06 8.97
C LEU A 482 33.30 2.23 7.47
N ARG A 483 34.20 3.15 7.09
CA ARG A 483 34.61 3.33 5.68
C ARG A 483 35.36 2.12 5.14
N GLN A 484 36.29 1.56 5.91
CA GLN A 484 36.98 0.33 5.52
C GLN A 484 36.00 -0.84 5.37
N LEU A 485 35.07 -1.02 6.31
CA LEU A 485 34.02 -2.03 6.24
C LEU A 485 33.18 -1.90 4.97
N ARG A 486 32.72 -0.68 4.64
CA ARG A 486 31.96 -0.43 3.40
C ARG A 486 32.77 -0.77 2.16
N ALA A 487 34.04 -0.39 2.10
CA ALA A 487 34.91 -0.69 0.96
C ALA A 487 35.10 -2.20 0.75
N HIS A 488 35.35 -2.96 1.81
CA HIS A 488 35.55 -4.41 1.73
C HIS A 488 34.29 -5.15 1.27
N LEU A 489 33.12 -4.76 1.78
CA LEU A 489 31.85 -5.36 1.37
C LEU A 489 31.54 -5.12 -0.11
N ARG A 490 31.92 -3.94 -0.66
CA ARG A 490 31.70 -3.59 -2.08
C ARG A 490 32.72 -4.21 -3.05
N ALA A 491 33.96 -4.41 -2.62
CA ALA A 491 35.04 -4.86 -3.50
C ALA A 491 34.89 -6.32 -3.98
N HIS A 492 34.10 -7.14 -3.28
CA HIS A 492 33.99 -8.59 -3.51
C HIS A 492 32.59 -9.04 -3.94
N SER A 493 31.74 -8.10 -4.34
CA SER A 493 30.41 -8.36 -4.92
C SER A 493 30.55 -8.78 -6.39
N GLY A 494 31.12 -9.96 -6.69
CA GLY A 494 31.22 -10.41 -8.10
C GLY A 494 32.17 -11.56 -8.46
N ASP A 495 32.96 -12.11 -7.53
CA ASP A 495 34.02 -13.08 -7.85
C ASP A 495 33.52 -14.53 -7.94
N GLY A 496 32.59 -14.85 -8.85
CA GLY A 496 32.32 -16.22 -9.35
C GLY A 496 32.02 -17.35 -8.32
N LEU A 497 31.92 -17.03 -7.03
CA LEU A 497 31.60 -17.93 -5.94
C LEU A 497 30.08 -18.00 -5.77
N PRO A 498 29.52 -19.16 -5.38
CA PRO A 498 28.07 -19.31 -5.18
C PRO A 498 27.50 -18.52 -3.99
N TRP A 499 28.34 -17.84 -3.20
CA TRP A 499 27.98 -17.01 -2.03
C TRP A 499 28.94 -15.82 -1.89
N PRO A 500 28.54 -14.73 -1.21
CA PRO A 500 29.40 -13.57 -1.00
C PRO A 500 30.56 -13.85 -0.02
N VAL A 501 31.70 -13.19 -0.22
CA VAL A 501 32.84 -13.26 0.70
C VAL A 501 32.48 -12.53 2.01
N PRO A 502 32.46 -13.21 3.17
CA PRO A 502 32.11 -12.59 4.44
C PRO A 502 33.16 -11.58 4.91
N VAL A 503 32.72 -10.47 5.52
CA VAL A 503 33.58 -9.55 6.27
C VAL A 503 33.41 -9.79 7.76
N VAL A 504 34.51 -10.05 8.46
CA VAL A 504 34.53 -10.37 9.90
C VAL A 504 35.17 -9.23 10.68
N LEU A 505 34.43 -8.65 11.62
CA LEU A 505 35.00 -7.75 12.63
C LEU A 505 35.65 -8.59 13.73
N ARG A 506 36.97 -8.42 13.90
CA ARG A 506 37.78 -9.15 14.91
C ARG A 506 38.36 -8.19 15.93
N GLY A 507 38.53 -8.64 17.16
CA GLY A 507 39.10 -7.84 18.24
C GLY A 507 38.65 -8.33 19.60
N MET A 508 39.24 -7.79 20.66
CA MET A 508 38.94 -8.22 22.04
C MET A 508 37.47 -8.01 22.43
N GLY A 509 37.01 -8.72 23.46
CA GLY A 509 35.68 -8.50 24.05
C GLY A 509 35.50 -7.05 24.51
N GLY A 510 34.33 -6.45 24.23
CA GLY A 510 34.02 -5.07 24.66
C GLY A 510 34.64 -3.94 23.82
N VAL A 511 35.34 -4.26 22.72
CA VAL A 511 35.96 -3.25 21.83
C VAL A 511 34.96 -2.52 20.91
N GLY A 512 33.71 -2.98 20.86
CA GLY A 512 32.61 -2.35 20.10
C GLY A 512 32.35 -2.95 18.71
N LYS A 513 32.68 -4.22 18.46
CA LYS A 513 32.42 -4.88 17.16
C LYS A 513 30.93 -4.87 16.78
N SER A 514 30.07 -5.32 17.70
CA SER A 514 28.62 -5.35 17.54
C SER A 514 28.07 -3.94 17.31
N GLU A 515 28.60 -2.94 18.01
CA GLU A 515 28.23 -1.54 17.83
C GLU A 515 28.62 -1.01 16.44
N ILE A 516 29.79 -1.37 15.91
CA ILE A 516 30.20 -0.99 14.54
C ILE A 516 29.29 -1.67 13.51
N ALA A 517 28.96 -2.95 13.70
CA ALA A 517 28.05 -3.67 12.81
C ALA A 517 26.62 -3.10 12.85
N LEU A 518 26.15 -2.74 14.05
CA LEU A 518 24.86 -2.12 14.27
C LEU A 518 24.79 -0.74 13.61
N GLU A 519 25.81 0.08 13.82
CA GLU A 519 25.89 1.40 13.21
C GLU A 519 25.99 1.29 11.68
N TYR A 520 26.74 0.31 11.15
CA TYR A 520 26.77 0.02 9.72
C TYR A 520 25.37 -0.34 9.19
N ALA A 521 24.67 -1.26 9.85
CA ALA A 521 23.34 -1.67 9.46
C ALA A 521 22.37 -0.49 9.44
N HIS A 522 22.34 0.35 10.49
CA HIS A 522 21.47 1.54 10.51
C HIS A 522 21.81 2.57 9.43
N ARG A 523 23.11 2.83 9.21
CA ARG A 523 23.58 3.85 8.28
C ARG A 523 23.47 3.45 6.81
N PHE A 524 23.69 2.18 6.50
CA PHE A 524 23.70 1.66 5.14
C PHE A 524 22.49 0.79 4.78
N ALA A 525 21.50 0.65 5.68
CA ALA A 525 20.31 -0.15 5.41
C ALA A 525 19.61 0.24 4.11
N ALA A 526 19.59 1.53 3.74
CA ALA A 526 18.98 2.00 2.50
C ALA A 526 19.66 1.48 1.22
N SER A 527 20.88 0.96 1.32
CA SER A 527 21.59 0.29 0.21
C SER A 527 21.12 -1.14 -0.05
N TYR A 528 20.30 -1.71 0.84
CA TYR A 528 19.83 -3.09 0.78
C TYR A 528 18.31 -3.11 0.66
N ASP A 529 17.80 -4.12 -0.04
CA ASP A 529 16.38 -4.39 -0.10
C ASP A 529 15.89 -5.02 1.23
N VAL A 530 16.79 -5.77 1.90
CA VAL A 530 16.55 -6.33 3.23
C VAL A 530 17.81 -6.33 4.12
N VAL A 531 17.64 -6.05 5.41
CA VAL A 531 18.67 -6.14 6.45
C VAL A 531 18.24 -7.10 7.55
N TRP A 532 19.08 -8.09 7.84
CA TRP A 532 18.87 -9.04 8.93
C TRP A 532 19.94 -8.95 10.00
N TRP A 533 19.48 -8.94 11.24
CA TRP A 533 20.33 -9.05 12.41
C TRP A 533 20.04 -10.35 13.15
N LEU A 534 21.06 -11.18 13.29
CA LEU A 534 21.01 -12.46 13.99
C LEU A 534 21.91 -12.40 15.21
N ASP A 535 21.35 -12.64 16.40
CA ASP A 535 22.10 -12.60 17.67
C ASP A 535 23.08 -13.77 17.85
N ASP A 536 22.88 -14.86 17.10
CA ASP A 536 23.62 -16.13 17.18
C ASP A 536 23.43 -16.92 15.86
N ASP A 537 24.44 -17.69 15.45
CA ASP A 537 24.37 -18.64 14.33
C ASP A 537 23.48 -19.87 14.65
N ALA A 538 23.02 -20.01 15.89
CA ALA A 538 22.09 -21.06 16.31
C ALA A 538 20.66 -20.92 15.75
N LYS A 539 20.13 -19.69 15.60
CA LYS A 539 18.74 -19.43 15.18
C LYS A 539 18.51 -19.75 13.69
N PRO A 540 17.40 -20.39 13.29
CA PRO A 540 17.12 -20.68 11.88
C PRO A 540 16.82 -19.40 11.09
N LEU A 541 17.44 -19.20 9.93
CA LEU A 541 17.05 -18.16 8.96
C LEU A 541 15.60 -18.36 8.44
N ASP A 542 15.03 -19.55 8.62
CA ASP A 542 13.63 -19.89 8.33
C ASP A 542 12.61 -19.30 9.33
N THR A 543 13.07 -18.68 10.42
CA THR A 543 12.18 -18.01 11.41
C THR A 543 11.97 -16.52 11.14
N ALA A 544 12.62 -15.97 10.11
CA ALA A 544 12.22 -14.70 9.51
C ALA A 544 11.03 -14.96 8.56
N PRO A 545 10.10 -14.00 8.36
CA PRO A 545 8.87 -14.18 7.56
C PRO A 545 9.07 -14.71 6.12
N LEU A 546 10.32 -14.68 5.63
CA LEU A 546 10.74 -15.03 4.30
C LEU A 546 11.98 -15.95 4.39
N GLY A 547 11.78 -17.27 4.27
CA GLY A 547 12.88 -18.24 4.27
C GLY A 547 13.94 -17.97 3.17
N PRO A 548 15.15 -18.56 3.28
CA PRO A 548 16.34 -18.22 2.49
C PRO A 548 16.17 -18.44 0.97
N SER A 549 15.23 -19.30 0.55
CA SER A 549 14.88 -19.53 -0.86
C SER A 549 13.98 -18.44 -1.47
N ARG A 550 13.13 -17.76 -0.68
CA ARG A 550 12.35 -16.57 -1.13
C ARG A 550 13.26 -15.36 -1.33
N VAL A 551 14.28 -15.25 -0.48
CA VAL A 551 15.16 -14.09 -0.44
C VAL A 551 15.98 -13.94 -1.71
N GLY A 552 16.64 -15.02 -2.16
CA GLY A 552 17.56 -14.93 -3.28
C GLY A 552 16.91 -14.55 -4.61
N SER A 553 15.61 -14.81 -4.75
CA SER A 553 14.81 -14.44 -5.92
C SER A 553 14.03 -13.12 -5.76
N ALA A 554 13.65 -12.73 -4.54
CA ALA A 554 12.84 -11.54 -4.28
C ALA A 554 13.67 -10.30 -3.89
N TYR A 555 14.80 -10.48 -3.21
CA TYR A 555 15.67 -9.41 -2.72
C TYR A 555 17.07 -9.58 -3.30
N PRO A 556 17.37 -8.97 -4.47
CA PRO A 556 18.67 -9.13 -5.11
C PRO A 556 19.83 -8.54 -4.29
N ARG A 557 19.56 -7.59 -3.38
CA ARG A 557 20.56 -6.95 -2.50
C ARG A 557 20.15 -7.11 -1.04
N TRP A 558 20.80 -8.00 -0.32
CA TRP A 558 20.53 -8.26 1.10
C TRP A 558 21.77 -8.02 1.97
N LEU A 559 21.59 -7.67 3.24
CA LEU A 559 22.63 -7.64 4.27
C LEU A 559 22.25 -8.60 5.39
N VAL A 560 23.12 -9.57 5.69
CA VAL A 560 23.02 -10.38 6.91
C VAL A 560 24.12 -9.98 7.86
N VAL A 561 23.74 -9.61 9.08
CA VAL A 561 24.64 -9.37 10.20
C VAL A 561 24.46 -10.50 11.20
N CYS A 562 25.49 -11.32 11.39
CA CYS A 562 25.53 -12.28 12.49
C CYS A 562 26.43 -11.75 13.59
N ASP A 563 25.82 -11.36 14.70
CA ASP A 563 26.55 -11.00 15.91
C ASP A 563 26.97 -12.30 16.63
N HIS A 564 28.20 -12.35 17.14
CA HIS A 564 28.74 -13.50 17.88
C HIS A 564 28.86 -14.81 17.09
N ALA A 565 29.19 -14.77 15.80
CA ALA A 565 29.33 -15.98 14.99
C ALA A 565 30.51 -16.87 15.44
N GLU A 566 30.24 -18.17 15.62
CA GLU A 566 31.21 -19.20 16.01
C GLU A 566 31.54 -20.16 14.86
N ASP A 567 30.58 -20.43 13.94
CA ASP A 567 30.71 -21.38 12.82
C ASP A 567 30.36 -20.76 11.45
N LEU A 568 31.36 -20.65 10.55
CA LEU A 568 31.19 -20.10 9.20
C LEU A 568 30.33 -20.99 8.28
N GLU A 569 30.57 -22.30 8.31
CA GLU A 569 29.91 -23.25 7.40
C GLU A 569 28.41 -23.26 7.66
N ARG A 570 28.02 -23.23 8.93
CA ARG A 570 26.62 -23.16 9.36
C ARG A 570 25.93 -21.88 8.88
N VAL A 571 26.62 -20.74 8.87
CA VAL A 571 26.09 -19.47 8.38
C VAL A 571 25.96 -19.48 6.85
N VAL A 572 27.00 -19.92 6.13
CA VAL A 572 27.04 -19.93 4.66
C VAL A 572 25.99 -20.86 4.05
N GLN A 573 25.75 -22.04 4.65
CA GLN A 573 24.71 -22.98 4.19
C GLN A 573 23.29 -22.42 4.23
N ARG A 574 23.08 -21.30 4.94
CA ARG A 574 21.77 -20.69 5.15
C ARG A 574 21.62 -19.36 4.42
N LEU A 575 22.65 -18.89 3.74
CA LEU A 575 22.57 -17.63 3.00
C LEU A 575 21.66 -17.78 1.77
N PRO A 576 20.94 -16.70 1.42
CA PRO A 576 20.24 -16.63 0.15
C PRO A 576 21.22 -16.71 -1.03
N ALA A 577 20.78 -17.30 -2.15
CA ALA A 577 21.52 -17.17 -3.41
C ALA A 577 21.45 -15.71 -3.91
N GLY A 578 22.55 -15.11 -4.39
CA GLY A 578 22.54 -13.76 -4.96
C GLY A 578 23.68 -12.85 -4.49
N ALA A 579 23.65 -11.57 -4.91
CA ALA A 579 24.71 -10.59 -4.68
C ALA A 579 24.52 -9.77 -3.40
N GLY A 580 24.33 -10.45 -2.26
CA GLY A 580 24.21 -9.79 -0.95
C GLY A 580 25.52 -9.71 -0.18
N HIS A 581 25.45 -9.15 1.03
CA HIS A 581 26.59 -8.89 1.92
C HIS A 581 26.43 -9.64 3.24
N LEU A 582 27.51 -10.26 3.71
CA LEU A 582 27.58 -10.94 5.00
C LEU A 582 28.59 -10.24 5.92
N LEU A 583 28.10 -9.75 7.06
CA LEU A 583 28.88 -9.13 8.12
C LEU A 583 28.82 -9.98 9.38
N LEU A 584 29.99 -10.30 9.93
CA LEU A 584 30.11 -11.15 11.10
C LEU A 584 30.88 -10.44 12.21
N THR A 585 30.49 -10.64 13.46
CA THR A 585 31.31 -10.28 14.62
C THR A 585 31.78 -11.55 15.32
N SER A 586 33.07 -11.63 15.68
CA SER A 586 33.61 -12.82 16.35
C SER A 586 34.69 -12.48 17.37
N ARG A 587 34.91 -13.35 18.36
CA ARG A 587 35.80 -13.08 19.51
C ARG A 587 37.23 -13.55 19.35
N ASP A 588 37.54 -14.63 18.61
CA ASP A 588 38.93 -14.95 18.14
C ASP A 588 39.05 -16.25 17.30
N THR A 589 38.09 -16.55 16.42
CA THR A 589 38.17 -17.81 15.65
C THR A 589 39.03 -17.64 14.38
N PRO A 590 40.10 -18.43 14.17
CA PRO A 590 40.95 -18.31 12.99
C PRO A 590 40.27 -18.95 11.78
N TRP A 591 39.47 -18.16 11.06
CA TRP A 591 38.87 -18.57 9.78
C TRP A 591 39.91 -18.29 8.70
N GLN A 592 40.61 -19.33 8.24
CA GLN A 592 41.71 -19.22 7.28
C GLN A 592 41.16 -19.17 5.84
N ASP A 593 41.67 -18.20 5.07
CA ASP A 593 41.57 -18.00 3.62
C ASP A 593 40.17 -17.78 2.98
N LEU A 594 39.07 -17.82 3.75
CA LEU A 594 37.69 -17.69 3.22
C LEU A 594 36.96 -16.39 3.61
N VAL A 595 37.58 -15.49 4.38
CA VAL A 595 36.94 -14.24 4.87
C VAL A 595 37.89 -13.05 4.87
N HIS A 596 37.34 -11.84 4.76
CA HIS A 596 38.08 -10.60 5.01
C HIS A 596 37.94 -10.18 6.47
N ALA A 597 39.06 -10.19 7.21
CA ALA A 597 39.07 -9.78 8.61
C ALA A 597 39.45 -8.30 8.78
N LEU A 598 38.58 -7.53 9.45
CA LEU A 598 38.85 -6.16 9.88
C LEU A 598 39.19 -6.17 11.38
N SER A 599 40.42 -5.80 11.72
CA SER A 599 40.87 -5.72 13.12
C SER A 599 40.38 -4.44 13.78
N ILE A 600 39.59 -4.57 14.84
CA ILE A 600 39.05 -3.47 15.64
C ILE A 600 39.86 -3.34 16.93
N ASP A 601 40.55 -2.22 17.06
CA ASP A 601 41.34 -1.86 18.25
C ASP A 601 40.52 -0.99 19.22
N VAL A 602 41.03 -0.66 20.40
CA VAL A 602 40.41 0.25 21.38
C VAL A 602 40.12 1.64 20.79
N LEU A 603 39.29 2.45 21.48
CA LEU A 603 38.94 3.76 20.95
C LEU A 603 40.17 4.68 20.89
N PRO A 604 40.31 5.52 19.85
CA PRO A 604 41.29 6.58 19.85
C PRO A 604 41.08 7.50 21.06
N ARG A 605 42.16 7.91 21.73
CA ARG A 605 42.08 8.69 22.99
C ARG A 605 41.15 9.91 22.88
N ALA A 606 41.19 10.65 21.77
CA ALA A 606 40.31 11.79 21.56
C ALA A 606 38.81 11.41 21.53
N ALA A 607 38.47 10.22 21.02
CA ALA A 607 37.11 9.69 21.04
C ALA A 607 36.72 9.21 22.45
N SER A 608 37.63 8.57 23.20
CA SER A 608 37.39 8.20 24.60
C SER A 608 37.02 9.40 25.48
N LEU A 609 37.72 10.52 25.30
CA LEU A 609 37.44 11.76 26.03
C LEU A 609 36.07 12.34 25.68
N ARG A 610 35.73 12.40 24.38
CA ARG A 610 34.39 12.84 23.95
C ARG A 610 33.28 11.94 24.48
N LEU A 611 33.48 10.62 24.46
CA LEU A 611 32.53 9.67 25.00
C LEU A 611 32.31 9.92 26.51
N LEU A 612 33.38 10.06 27.30
CA LEU A 612 33.26 10.34 28.74
C LEU A 612 32.56 11.66 29.04
N GLN A 613 32.78 12.71 28.23
CA GLN A 613 32.07 13.98 28.37
C GLN A 613 30.55 13.87 28.16
N THR A 614 30.08 12.86 27.40
CA THR A 614 28.62 12.61 27.28
C THR A 614 28.01 12.04 28.56
N TYR A 615 28.77 11.30 29.37
CA TYR A 615 28.33 10.75 30.66
C TYR A 615 28.55 11.73 31.81
N LEU A 616 29.65 12.49 31.74
CA LEU A 616 30.12 13.40 32.79
C LEU A 616 30.38 14.79 32.17
N PRO A 617 29.35 15.62 31.95
CA PRO A 617 29.50 16.89 31.23
C PRO A 617 30.48 17.89 31.86
N THR A 618 30.72 17.77 33.17
CA THR A 618 31.59 18.66 33.95
C THR A 618 32.94 18.03 34.29
N ILE A 619 33.31 16.90 33.66
CA ILE A 619 34.62 16.26 33.92
C ILE A 619 35.76 17.14 33.44
N GLU A 620 36.77 17.35 34.28
CA GLU A 620 37.97 18.07 33.89
C GLU A 620 38.77 17.26 32.84
N PRO A 621 39.39 17.91 31.83
CA PRO A 621 40.14 17.20 30.78
C PRO A 621 41.22 16.25 31.32
N GLU A 622 41.89 16.64 32.41
CA GLU A 622 42.93 15.82 33.06
C GLU A 622 42.33 14.56 33.72
N GLN A 623 41.15 14.68 34.34
CA GLN A 623 40.43 13.57 34.96
C GLN A 623 39.90 12.59 33.91
N ALA A 624 39.34 13.10 32.81
CA ALA A 624 38.91 12.28 31.68
C ALA A 624 40.08 11.52 31.05
N MET A 625 41.25 12.16 30.93
CA MET A 625 42.48 11.54 30.43
C MET A 625 42.96 10.41 31.36
N SER A 626 42.96 10.68 32.67
CA SER A 626 43.37 9.70 33.68
C SER A 626 42.43 8.50 33.74
N LEU A 627 41.11 8.74 33.62
CA LEU A 627 40.08 7.71 33.57
C LEU A 627 40.19 6.85 32.30
N ALA A 628 40.29 7.47 31.13
CA ALA A 628 40.44 6.75 29.87
C ALA A 628 41.69 5.88 29.84
N ALA A 629 42.82 6.41 30.34
CA ALA A 629 44.05 5.64 30.49
C ALA A 629 43.91 4.49 31.50
N ALA A 630 43.17 4.69 32.58
CA ALA A 630 42.97 3.67 33.61
C ALA A 630 42.15 2.47 33.10
N VAL A 631 41.19 2.68 32.21
CA VAL A 631 40.35 1.61 31.63
C VAL A 631 40.81 1.14 30.24
N GLY A 632 42.00 1.59 29.80
CA GLY A 632 42.62 1.15 28.56
C GLY A 632 41.88 1.57 27.28
N ASP A 633 41.16 2.69 27.31
CA ASP A 633 40.38 3.21 26.17
C ASP A 633 39.35 2.22 25.59
N LEU A 634 38.96 1.19 26.35
CA LEU A 634 37.99 0.19 25.90
C LEU A 634 36.56 0.77 25.96
N PRO A 635 35.81 0.87 24.85
CA PRO A 635 34.50 1.52 24.84
C PRO A 635 33.51 0.97 25.86
N LEU A 636 33.40 -0.36 26.00
CA LEU A 636 32.49 -0.95 26.98
C LEU A 636 32.88 -0.61 28.43
N ALA A 637 34.18 -0.56 28.73
CA ALA A 637 34.68 -0.17 30.06
C ALA A 637 34.52 1.34 30.31
N LEU A 638 34.68 2.17 29.27
CA LEU A 638 34.43 3.61 29.33
C LEU A 638 32.96 3.93 29.61
N CYS A 639 32.03 3.25 28.92
CA CYS A 639 30.59 3.37 29.19
C CYS A 639 30.26 2.92 30.61
N ALA A 640 30.73 1.74 31.02
CA ALA A 640 30.51 1.22 32.38
C ALA A 640 31.06 2.16 33.46
N ALA A 641 32.27 2.70 33.26
CA ALA A 641 32.88 3.66 34.18
C ALA A 641 32.13 5.00 34.20
N GLY A 642 31.72 5.52 33.03
CA GLY A 642 30.96 6.77 32.90
C GLY A 642 29.59 6.68 33.57
N ASP A 643 28.84 5.60 33.32
CA ASP A 643 27.55 5.33 33.97
C ASP A 643 27.71 5.13 35.48
N TRP A 644 28.74 4.40 35.92
CA TRP A 644 29.03 4.19 37.34
C TRP A 644 29.34 5.51 38.07
N LEU A 645 30.20 6.35 37.51
CA LEU A 645 30.57 7.63 38.10
C LEU A 645 29.37 8.60 38.13
N ALA A 646 28.56 8.62 37.06
CA ALA A 646 27.36 9.45 36.97
C ALA A 646 26.28 9.02 37.98
N SER A 647 26.14 7.72 38.24
CA SER A 647 25.09 7.17 39.12
C SER A 647 25.47 7.10 40.60
N THR A 648 26.75 6.88 40.92
CA THR A 648 27.22 6.72 42.31
C THR A 648 27.74 8.01 42.93
N GLY A 649 28.14 8.99 42.12
CA GLY A 649 28.76 10.23 42.60
C GLY A 649 30.17 10.05 43.17
N THR A 650 30.81 8.91 42.94
CA THR A 650 32.20 8.65 43.34
C THR A 650 33.16 9.62 42.62
N GLY A 651 34.18 10.13 43.31
CA GLY A 651 35.18 10.99 42.68
C GLY A 651 36.00 10.24 41.61
N VAL A 652 36.26 10.88 40.46
CA VAL A 652 36.99 10.25 39.34
C VAL A 652 38.37 9.73 39.77
N ASP A 653 39.08 10.51 40.60
CA ASP A 653 40.41 10.14 41.11
C ASP A 653 40.37 8.94 42.07
N ASP A 654 39.28 8.76 42.83
CA ASP A 654 39.08 7.60 43.70
C ASP A 654 38.84 6.33 42.88
N TYR A 655 37.99 6.43 41.86
CA TYR A 655 37.71 5.33 40.93
C TYR A 655 38.97 4.91 40.16
N VAL A 656 39.75 5.87 39.64
CA VAL A 656 41.02 5.57 38.96
C VAL A 656 42.02 4.89 39.88
N ARG A 657 42.14 5.34 41.15
CA ARG A 657 43.01 4.68 42.14
C ARG A 657 42.59 3.24 42.41
N GLN A 658 41.28 2.99 42.46
CA GLN A 658 40.73 1.65 42.65
C GLN A 658 41.03 0.74 41.45
N VAL A 659 40.75 1.19 40.23
CA VAL A 659 41.02 0.42 39.00
C VAL A 659 42.52 0.09 38.85
N ARG A 660 43.41 1.02 39.20
CA ARG A 660 44.87 0.78 39.17
C ARG A 660 45.36 -0.20 40.23
N ARG A 661 44.65 -0.33 41.35
CA ARG A 661 44.98 -1.28 42.43
C ARG A 661 44.56 -2.69 42.10
N ASP A 662 43.38 -2.85 41.51
CA ASP A 662 42.72 -4.14 41.32
C ASP A 662 42.91 -4.70 39.89
N GLY A 663 43.45 -3.90 38.97
CA GLY A 663 43.69 -4.23 37.56
C GLY A 663 42.49 -3.88 36.65
N VAL A 664 42.74 -3.65 35.35
CA VAL A 664 41.67 -3.50 34.35
C VAL A 664 41.02 -4.86 34.15
N SER A 665 39.99 -5.14 34.92
CA SER A 665 39.24 -6.40 34.87
C SER A 665 37.96 -6.18 34.04
N SER A 666 37.56 -7.21 33.30
CA SER A 666 36.51 -7.15 32.27
C SER A 666 35.18 -6.58 32.80
N VAL A 667 34.30 -6.15 31.91
CA VAL A 667 32.94 -5.69 32.25
C VAL A 667 32.16 -6.74 33.05
N GLU A 668 32.46 -8.03 32.84
CA GLU A 668 31.94 -9.12 33.65
C GLU A 668 32.41 -9.04 35.11
N HIS A 669 33.63 -8.56 35.39
CA HIS A 669 34.11 -8.36 36.76
C HIS A 669 33.38 -7.19 37.45
N THR A 670 33.19 -6.06 36.77
CA THR A 670 32.41 -4.92 37.30
C THR A 670 30.96 -5.30 37.56
N TRP A 671 30.34 -6.07 36.66
CA TRP A 671 29.01 -6.61 36.88
C TRP A 671 28.98 -7.70 37.94
N SER A 672 29.98 -8.57 38.03
CA SER A 672 30.09 -9.58 39.10
C SER A 672 30.21 -8.92 40.48
N GLN A 673 30.97 -7.83 40.60
CA GLN A 673 31.04 -7.05 41.84
C GLN A 673 29.72 -6.36 42.16
N SER A 674 29.05 -5.78 41.17
CA SER A 674 27.74 -5.13 41.35
C SER A 674 26.66 -6.16 41.71
N LEU A 675 26.74 -7.36 41.12
CA LEU A 675 25.87 -8.49 41.40
C LEU A 675 26.12 -9.08 42.78
N ALA A 676 27.39 -9.21 43.19
CA ALA A 676 27.78 -9.60 44.53
C ALA A 676 27.27 -8.60 45.58
N ARG A 677 27.41 -7.29 45.33
CA ARG A 677 26.82 -6.23 46.18
C ARG A 677 25.29 -6.33 46.23
N LEU A 678 24.63 -6.52 45.09
CA LEU A 678 23.18 -6.70 45.06
C LEU A 678 22.75 -7.93 45.87
N ARG A 679 23.47 -9.04 45.76
CA ARG A 679 23.21 -10.28 46.51
C ARG A 679 23.41 -10.09 48.01
N ASP A 680 24.51 -9.47 48.41
CA ASP A 680 24.93 -9.39 49.81
C ASP A 680 24.19 -8.27 50.56
N ASP A 681 24.02 -7.10 49.94
CA ASP A 681 23.42 -5.91 50.58
C ASP A 681 21.90 -5.83 50.38
N HIS A 682 21.38 -6.35 49.26
CA HIS A 682 19.97 -6.28 48.87
C HIS A 682 19.42 -7.59 48.28
N PRO A 683 19.42 -8.71 49.03
CA PRO A 683 18.99 -10.03 48.54
C PRO A 683 17.65 -10.04 47.77
N PRO A 684 16.59 -9.28 48.16
CA PRO A 684 15.34 -9.24 47.40
C PRO A 684 15.49 -8.69 45.97
N GLY A 685 16.43 -7.77 45.77
CA GLY A 685 16.76 -7.23 44.45
C GLY A 685 17.50 -8.26 43.58
N PHE A 686 18.40 -9.06 44.17
CA PHE A 686 19.04 -10.18 43.48
C PHE A 686 18.01 -11.22 43.06
N HIS A 687 17.08 -11.59 43.93
CA HIS A 687 16.02 -12.54 43.58
C HIS A 687 15.09 -12.01 42.49
N LEU A 688 14.73 -10.72 42.51
CA LEU A 688 14.01 -10.10 41.40
C LEU A 688 14.79 -10.22 40.09
N LEU A 689 16.07 -9.86 40.09
CA LEU A 689 16.93 -9.97 38.91
C LEU A 689 17.09 -11.42 38.41
N ALA A 690 17.14 -12.39 39.33
CA ALA A 690 17.18 -13.81 38.99
C ALA A 690 15.92 -14.27 38.26
N HIS A 691 14.72 -13.81 38.68
CA HIS A 691 13.47 -14.10 37.96
C HIS A 691 13.47 -13.46 36.57
N LEU A 692 13.83 -12.17 36.48
CA LEU A 692 13.93 -11.45 35.21
C LEU A 692 14.96 -12.08 34.25
N SER A 693 16.00 -12.75 34.76
CA SER A 693 17.03 -13.38 33.93
C SER A 693 16.54 -14.61 33.15
N THR A 694 15.37 -15.15 33.51
CA THR A 694 14.71 -16.27 32.81
C THR A 694 13.72 -15.84 31.74
N LEU A 695 13.45 -14.53 31.63
CA LEU A 695 12.57 -13.94 30.63
C LEU A 695 13.39 -13.38 29.45
N ALA A 696 12.71 -13.03 28.35
CA ALA A 696 13.31 -12.28 27.25
C ALA A 696 14.04 -10.99 27.74
N PRO A 697 15.08 -10.51 27.03
CA PRO A 697 15.90 -9.39 27.47
C PRO A 697 15.13 -8.08 27.71
N GLU A 698 14.09 -7.84 26.92
CA GLU A 698 13.15 -6.74 27.10
C GLU A 698 11.89 -7.25 27.81
N ILE A 699 11.52 -6.62 28.92
CA ILE A 699 10.42 -7.05 29.79
C ILE A 699 9.53 -5.86 30.08
N GLY A 700 8.25 -5.96 29.70
CA GLY A 700 7.26 -4.92 29.99
C GLY A 700 7.06 -4.73 31.49
N LEU A 701 7.03 -3.49 31.97
CA LEU A 701 6.77 -3.17 33.38
C LEU A 701 5.39 -3.67 33.84
N ASP A 702 4.45 -3.85 32.91
CA ASP A 702 3.14 -4.39 33.22
C ASP A 702 3.21 -5.87 33.67
N ILE A 703 4.22 -6.64 33.22
CA ILE A 703 4.53 -7.98 33.72
C ILE A 703 5.18 -7.90 35.10
N VAL A 704 6.18 -7.04 35.28
CA VAL A 704 6.94 -6.88 36.54
C VAL A 704 6.06 -6.40 37.69
N TYR A 705 5.07 -5.56 37.38
CA TYR A 705 4.16 -4.99 38.36
C TYR A 705 2.84 -5.75 38.51
N ALA A 706 2.62 -6.82 37.76
CA ALA A 706 1.48 -7.71 37.93
C ALA A 706 1.42 -8.31 39.36
N ASP A 707 0.20 -8.60 39.82
CA ASP A 707 -0.03 -9.22 41.13
C ASP A 707 0.40 -10.70 41.13
N GLU A 708 0.34 -11.33 39.96
CA GLU A 708 0.82 -12.67 39.68
C GLU A 708 2.35 -12.74 39.88
N PHE A 709 3.09 -11.77 39.32
CA PHE A 709 4.53 -11.65 39.52
C PHE A 709 4.88 -11.35 40.98
N ALA A 710 4.06 -10.52 41.64
CA ALA A 710 4.18 -10.25 43.08
C ALA A 710 4.08 -11.53 43.91
N THR A 711 3.14 -12.40 43.57
CA THR A 711 2.91 -13.68 44.26
C THR A 711 4.08 -14.64 44.06
N ALA A 712 4.65 -14.71 42.84
CA ALA A 712 5.83 -15.51 42.57
C ALA A 712 7.06 -15.10 43.41
N LEU A 713 7.25 -13.79 43.61
CA LEU A 713 8.33 -13.25 44.45
C LEU A 713 8.03 -13.30 45.96
N ALA A 714 6.76 -13.25 46.36
CA ALA A 714 6.35 -13.22 47.77
C ALA A 714 6.79 -14.47 48.54
N GLY A 715 6.93 -15.61 47.85
CA GLY A 715 7.50 -16.84 48.41
C GLY A 715 8.98 -16.72 48.83
N VAL A 716 9.68 -15.69 48.35
CA VAL A 716 11.09 -15.39 48.68
C VAL A 716 11.18 -14.23 49.67
N ASN A 717 10.42 -13.15 49.46
CA ASN A 717 10.31 -12.05 50.43
C ASN A 717 8.89 -11.43 50.41
N PRO A 718 8.11 -11.50 51.50
CA PRO A 718 6.76 -10.97 51.56
C PRO A 718 6.60 -9.48 51.20
N ALA A 719 7.64 -8.65 51.40
CA ALA A 719 7.59 -7.22 51.06
C ALA A 719 7.45 -6.97 49.55
N THR A 720 7.90 -7.92 48.72
CA THR A 720 7.78 -7.87 47.25
C THR A 720 6.35 -7.99 46.74
N ALA A 721 5.39 -8.31 47.62
CA ALA A 721 3.97 -8.28 47.30
C ALA A 721 3.48 -6.87 46.90
N THR A 722 4.10 -5.81 47.44
CA THR A 722 3.67 -4.44 47.16
C THR A 722 4.36 -3.84 45.93
N ARG A 723 3.57 -3.22 45.04
CA ARG A 723 4.08 -2.54 43.84
C ARG A 723 5.13 -1.46 44.14
N PRO A 724 4.98 -0.60 45.17
CA PRO A 724 6.01 0.40 45.51
C PRO A 724 7.36 -0.22 45.88
N TYR A 725 7.35 -1.37 46.56
CA TYR A 725 8.58 -2.06 46.92
C TYR A 725 9.26 -2.69 45.70
N ARG A 726 8.50 -3.30 44.78
CA ARG A 726 9.08 -3.78 43.50
C ARG A 726 9.68 -2.63 42.68
N ALA A 727 9.01 -1.47 42.62
CA ALA A 727 9.54 -0.29 41.95
C ALA A 727 10.85 0.21 42.60
N LEU A 728 10.95 0.16 43.93
CA LEU A 728 12.19 0.46 44.64
C LEU A 728 13.31 -0.51 44.26
N LEU A 729 13.03 -1.82 44.20
CA LEU A 729 14.01 -2.83 43.79
C LEU A 729 14.48 -2.59 42.35
N VAL A 730 13.57 -2.32 41.40
CA VAL A 730 13.93 -1.98 40.01
C VAL A 730 14.85 -0.76 39.95
N GLN A 731 14.55 0.29 40.73
CA GLN A 731 15.42 1.46 40.83
C GLN A 731 16.78 1.13 41.44
N GLN A 732 16.84 0.29 42.48
CA GLN A 732 18.09 -0.14 43.10
C GLN A 732 18.97 -0.95 42.14
N ILE A 733 18.39 -1.89 41.41
CA ILE A 733 19.11 -2.70 40.41
C ILE A 733 19.60 -1.78 39.26
N SER A 734 18.78 -0.81 38.85
CA SER A 734 19.18 0.18 37.83
C SER A 734 20.33 1.07 38.30
N ARG A 735 20.35 1.52 39.57
CA ARG A 735 21.46 2.30 40.15
C ARG A 735 22.79 1.54 40.18
N LEU A 736 22.75 0.21 40.19
CA LEU A 736 23.92 -0.66 40.09
C LEU A 736 24.29 -0.99 38.64
N ALA A 737 23.64 -0.37 37.65
CA ALA A 737 23.83 -0.62 36.21
C ALA A 737 23.60 -2.10 35.81
N LEU A 738 22.74 -2.81 36.54
CA LEU A 738 22.38 -4.21 36.29
C LEU A 738 21.06 -4.36 35.49
N LEU A 739 20.35 -3.25 35.25
CA LEU A 739 19.26 -3.19 34.27
C LEU A 739 19.11 -1.75 33.76
N ARG A 740 18.56 -1.59 32.56
CA ARG A 740 18.19 -0.29 32.00
C ARG A 740 16.68 -0.12 32.03
N LEU A 741 16.22 1.06 32.44
CA LEU A 741 14.82 1.47 32.39
C LEU A 741 14.55 2.23 31.08
N ASP A 742 13.60 1.74 30.29
CA ASP A 742 13.01 2.51 29.18
C ASP A 742 11.66 3.09 29.65
N VAL A 743 11.69 4.39 29.95
CA VAL A 743 10.51 5.11 30.44
C VAL A 743 9.51 5.36 29.30
N GLY A 744 9.96 5.44 28.04
CA GLY A 744 9.12 5.68 26.87
C GLY A 744 8.28 4.46 26.53
N HIS A 745 8.90 3.28 26.46
CA HIS A 745 8.23 2.02 26.16
C HIS A 745 7.70 1.29 27.40
N ARG A 746 7.89 1.86 28.60
CA ARG A 746 7.50 1.25 29.89
C ARG A 746 8.06 -0.17 30.03
N ALA A 747 9.33 -0.35 29.70
CA ALA A 747 10.02 -1.64 29.73
C ALA A 747 11.32 -1.56 30.53
N ILE A 748 11.84 -2.72 30.92
CA ILE A 748 13.20 -2.88 31.43
C ILE A 748 13.99 -3.78 30.49
N HIS A 749 15.28 -3.46 30.35
CA HIS A 749 16.21 -4.27 29.58
C HIS A 749 17.26 -4.87 30.51
N VAL A 750 17.39 -6.20 30.47
CA VAL A 750 18.46 -6.95 31.13
C VAL A 750 19.35 -7.54 30.04
N HIS A 751 20.60 -7.11 30.01
CA HIS A 751 21.54 -7.52 28.97
C HIS A 751 21.74 -9.05 28.96
N PRO A 752 21.75 -9.74 27.80
CA PRO A 752 21.87 -11.21 27.74
C PRO A 752 23.08 -11.78 28.49
N LEU A 753 24.25 -11.14 28.36
CA LEU A 753 25.46 -11.54 29.12
C LEU A 753 25.25 -11.45 30.63
N LEU A 754 24.53 -10.43 31.11
CA LEU A 754 24.21 -10.31 32.53
C LEU A 754 23.17 -11.35 32.95
N GLN A 755 22.17 -11.65 32.12
CA GLN A 755 21.24 -12.75 32.41
C GLN A 755 22.00 -14.08 32.53
N HIS A 756 23.02 -14.31 31.71
CA HIS A 756 23.88 -15.49 31.81
C HIS A 756 24.69 -15.51 33.12
N LEU A 757 25.32 -14.39 33.50
CA LEU A 757 26.05 -14.26 34.77
C LEU A 757 25.14 -14.51 35.98
N VAL A 758 23.95 -13.90 35.99
CA VAL A 758 22.95 -14.10 37.06
C VAL A 758 22.53 -15.56 37.15
N ARG A 759 22.30 -16.22 36.01
CA ARG A 759 21.98 -17.66 35.98
C ARG A 759 23.16 -18.53 36.48
N GLY A 760 24.39 -18.16 36.18
CA GLY A 760 25.59 -18.86 36.66
C GLY A 760 25.77 -18.82 38.19
N GLU A 761 25.22 -17.80 38.85
CA GLU A 761 25.28 -17.62 40.31
C GLU A 761 24.12 -18.31 41.06
N VAL A 762 23.15 -18.90 40.34
CA VAL A 762 21.99 -19.59 40.91
C VAL A 762 22.11 -21.09 40.66
N SER A 763 21.72 -21.92 41.62
CA SER A 763 21.79 -23.37 41.44
C SER A 763 20.83 -23.85 40.35
N ALA A 764 21.15 -24.95 39.66
CA ALA A 764 20.29 -25.48 38.61
C ALA A 764 18.86 -25.79 39.11
N SER A 765 18.73 -26.33 40.33
CA SER A 765 17.43 -26.61 40.96
C SER A 765 16.63 -25.32 41.22
N ASP A 766 17.28 -24.27 41.74
CA ASP A 766 16.60 -23.00 42.00
C ASP A 766 16.20 -22.30 40.70
N LEU A 767 17.01 -22.40 39.64
CA LEU A 767 16.67 -21.87 38.33
C LEU A 767 15.44 -22.56 37.74
N ASP A 768 15.31 -23.88 37.89
CA ASP A 768 14.13 -24.61 37.42
C ASP A 768 12.88 -24.22 38.22
N GLU A 769 13.01 -24.01 39.54
CA GLU A 769 11.91 -23.46 40.35
C GLU A 769 11.53 -22.02 39.97
N ILE A 770 12.51 -21.19 39.62
CA ILE A 770 12.26 -19.82 39.14
C ILE A 770 11.53 -19.86 37.79
N ARG A 771 11.99 -20.69 36.84
CA ARG A 771 11.33 -20.89 35.54
C ARG A 771 9.90 -21.35 35.72
N HIS A 772 9.66 -22.34 36.56
CA HIS A 772 8.32 -22.85 36.84
C HIS A 772 7.40 -21.78 37.44
N ARG A 773 7.90 -20.95 38.38
CA ARG A 773 7.15 -19.77 38.85
C ARG A 773 6.81 -18.80 37.72
N MET A 774 7.74 -18.57 36.79
CA MET A 774 7.50 -17.70 35.64
C MET A 774 6.52 -18.28 34.63
N HIS A 775 6.50 -19.60 34.44
CA HIS A 775 5.44 -20.28 33.69
C HIS A 775 4.06 -19.96 34.27
N GLY A 776 3.92 -20.05 35.60
CA GLY A 776 2.67 -19.73 36.30
C GLY A 776 2.25 -18.26 36.17
N VAL A 777 3.20 -17.33 36.26
CA VAL A 777 2.92 -15.89 36.09
C VAL A 777 2.45 -15.58 34.67
N LEU A 778 3.16 -16.07 33.66
CA LEU A 778 2.79 -15.83 32.26
C LEU A 778 1.42 -16.46 31.95
N ALA A 779 1.17 -17.67 32.44
CA ALA A 779 -0.13 -18.35 32.29
C ALA A 779 -1.26 -17.59 32.97
N ALA A 780 -1.03 -17.00 34.15
CA ALA A 780 -2.05 -16.22 34.86
C ALA A 780 -2.31 -14.84 34.22
N LEU A 781 -1.34 -14.28 33.48
CA LEU A 781 -1.49 -13.04 32.73
C LEU A 781 -2.29 -13.20 31.42
N ARG A 782 -2.57 -14.44 31.01
CA ARG A 782 -3.39 -14.81 29.86
C ARG A 782 -4.77 -14.10 29.90
N PRO A 783 -5.17 -13.37 28.85
CA PRO A 783 -6.50 -12.77 28.76
C PRO A 783 -7.61 -13.84 28.79
N THR A 784 -8.70 -13.55 29.49
CA THR A 784 -9.86 -14.47 29.59
C THR A 784 -10.56 -14.70 28.26
N ALA A 785 -10.57 -13.70 27.37
CA ALA A 785 -11.17 -13.80 26.03
C ALA A 785 -10.35 -14.68 25.05
N GLY A 786 -9.06 -14.92 25.35
CA GLY A 786 -8.19 -15.78 24.55
C GLY A 786 -7.86 -15.23 23.16
N PRO A 787 -7.32 -16.06 22.26
CA PRO A 787 -6.82 -15.62 20.95
C PRO A 787 -7.93 -15.39 19.90
N GLU A 788 -9.18 -15.78 20.19
CA GLU A 788 -10.32 -15.61 19.28
C GLU A 788 -10.86 -14.17 19.25
N ASP A 789 -10.51 -13.36 20.27
CA ASP A 789 -10.83 -11.95 20.36
C ASP A 789 -9.61 -11.10 19.97
N PRO A 790 -9.63 -10.38 18.84
CA PRO A 790 -8.54 -9.50 18.42
C PRO A 790 -8.14 -8.45 19.46
N ALA A 791 -9.05 -8.03 20.35
CA ALA A 791 -8.73 -7.10 21.42
C ALA A 791 -7.72 -7.68 22.43
N SER A 792 -7.59 -9.01 22.51
CA SER A 792 -6.62 -9.69 23.37
C SER A 792 -5.22 -9.80 22.76
N TRP A 793 -5.07 -9.62 21.44
CA TRP A 793 -3.81 -9.87 20.73
C TRP A 793 -2.65 -8.98 21.20
N PRO A 794 -2.81 -7.67 21.44
CA PRO A 794 -1.70 -6.85 21.94
C PRO A 794 -1.15 -7.36 23.28
N ARG A 795 -2.04 -7.78 24.19
CA ARG A 795 -1.64 -8.31 25.50
C ARG A 795 -0.98 -9.68 25.40
N LEU A 796 -1.49 -10.55 24.53
CA LEU A 796 -0.87 -11.83 24.22
C LEU A 796 0.52 -11.66 23.58
N GLY A 797 0.67 -10.68 22.69
CA GLY A 797 1.94 -10.31 22.06
C GLY A 797 3.05 -9.95 23.04
N LEU A 798 2.70 -9.38 24.20
CA LEU A 798 3.66 -9.09 25.27
C LEU A 798 4.17 -10.36 25.98
N LEU A 799 3.43 -11.47 25.93
CA LEU A 799 3.78 -12.72 26.62
C LEU A 799 4.67 -13.63 25.76
N TRP A 800 4.47 -13.63 24.43
CA TRP A 800 5.12 -14.55 23.49
C TRP A 800 6.65 -14.59 23.54
N PRO A 801 7.37 -13.44 23.60
CA PRO A 801 8.83 -13.45 23.62
C PRO A 801 9.39 -14.21 24.83
N HIS A 802 8.64 -14.26 25.93
CA HIS A 802 9.11 -14.86 27.18
C HIS A 802 8.98 -16.38 27.22
N LEU A 803 8.06 -16.98 26.46
CA LEU A 803 7.75 -18.41 26.54
C LEU A 803 8.93 -19.30 26.17
N GLU A 804 9.69 -18.94 25.14
CA GLU A 804 10.89 -19.68 24.73
C GLU A 804 12.04 -19.50 25.74
N HIS A 805 12.27 -18.26 26.21
CA HIS A 805 13.36 -17.93 27.15
C HIS A 805 13.22 -18.64 28.50
N CYS A 806 11.99 -18.82 28.99
CA CYS A 806 11.73 -19.55 30.22
C CYS A 806 11.55 -21.07 30.02
N ALA A 807 11.72 -21.59 28.80
CA ALA A 807 11.49 -22.99 28.44
C ALA A 807 10.08 -23.48 28.77
N ALA A 808 9.04 -22.69 28.46
CA ALA A 808 7.65 -23.03 28.76
C ALA A 808 7.16 -24.32 28.08
N ALA A 809 7.75 -24.69 26.93
CA ALA A 809 7.41 -25.92 26.20
C ALA A 809 7.63 -27.19 27.04
N ASP A 810 8.64 -27.18 27.90
CA ASP A 810 9.00 -28.30 28.78
C ASP A 810 8.09 -28.39 30.03
N CYS A 811 7.18 -27.43 30.23
CA CYS A 811 6.32 -27.39 31.40
C CYS A 811 5.19 -28.43 31.33
N GLY A 812 5.01 -29.13 32.45
CA GLY A 812 3.97 -30.15 32.65
C GLY A 812 2.63 -29.61 33.17
N ASP A 813 2.46 -28.29 33.30
CA ASP A 813 1.25 -27.69 33.86
C ASP A 813 0.21 -27.37 32.79
N GLU A 814 -1.05 -27.76 33.03
CA GLU A 814 -2.15 -27.55 32.08
C GLU A 814 -2.35 -26.06 31.75
N THR A 815 -2.18 -25.15 32.71
CA THR A 815 -2.37 -23.70 32.50
C THR A 815 -1.29 -23.11 31.59
N THR A 816 -0.05 -23.56 31.70
CA THR A 816 1.05 -23.11 30.83
C THR A 816 0.93 -23.69 29.44
N ARG A 817 0.55 -24.97 29.33
CA ARG A 817 0.26 -25.59 28.03
C ARG A 817 -0.93 -24.93 27.33
N GLU A 818 -1.93 -24.46 28.05
CA GLU A 818 -3.05 -23.71 27.47
C GLU A 818 -2.59 -22.38 26.85
N LEU A 819 -1.63 -21.68 27.48
CA LEU A 819 -1.04 -20.47 26.91
C LEU A 819 -0.22 -20.76 25.63
N LEU A 820 0.48 -21.91 25.57
CA LEU A 820 1.18 -22.37 24.37
C LEU A 820 0.20 -22.73 23.24
N LEU A 821 -0.92 -23.40 23.57
CA LEU A 821 -2.00 -23.66 22.61
C LEU A 821 -2.57 -22.35 22.07
N ASP A 822 -2.78 -21.34 22.92
CA ASP A 822 -3.24 -20.02 22.46
C ASP A 822 -2.24 -19.35 21.50
N GLN A 823 -0.94 -19.51 21.72
CA GLN A 823 0.09 -18.98 20.83
C GLN A 823 -0.01 -19.60 19.43
N VAL A 824 -0.17 -20.93 19.34
CA VAL A 824 -0.38 -21.63 18.07
C VAL A 824 -1.72 -21.22 17.44
N ARG A 825 -2.77 -21.05 18.26
CA ARG A 825 -4.09 -20.64 17.78
C ARG A 825 -4.07 -19.23 17.23
N HIS A 826 -3.35 -18.32 17.87
CA HIS A 826 -3.13 -16.96 17.39
C HIS A 826 -2.44 -16.96 16.02
N ALA A 827 -1.33 -17.70 15.85
CA ALA A 827 -0.63 -17.81 14.57
C ALA A 827 -1.54 -18.34 13.45
N TRP A 828 -2.40 -19.33 13.77
CA TRP A 828 -3.40 -19.81 12.82
C TRP A 828 -4.41 -18.71 12.44
N LEU A 829 -4.96 -17.99 13.43
CA LEU A 829 -5.96 -16.94 13.19
C LEU A 829 -5.37 -15.69 12.49
N SER A 830 -4.09 -15.37 12.73
CA SER A 830 -3.41 -14.22 12.12
C SER A 830 -2.94 -14.50 10.68
N GLY A 831 -2.92 -15.77 10.26
CA GLY A 831 -2.49 -16.19 8.93
C GLY A 831 -0.99 -16.49 8.82
N GLU A 832 -0.27 -16.56 9.95
CA GLU A 832 1.15 -16.94 10.05
C GLU A 832 1.30 -18.48 10.01
N LEU A 833 0.85 -19.09 8.93
CA LEU A 833 0.63 -20.54 8.85
C LEU A 833 1.93 -21.36 9.01
N SER A 834 3.01 -20.95 8.33
CA SER A 834 4.30 -21.63 8.38
C SER A 834 4.94 -21.56 9.77
N ASP A 835 4.94 -20.37 10.37
CA ASP A 835 5.48 -20.14 11.71
C ASP A 835 4.65 -20.88 12.77
N GLY A 836 3.32 -20.86 12.63
CA GLY A 836 2.41 -21.63 13.45
C GLY A 836 2.68 -23.14 13.37
N GLN A 837 2.91 -23.68 12.18
CA GLN A 837 3.25 -25.10 11.99
C GLN A 837 4.60 -25.46 12.64
N ALA A 838 5.62 -24.62 12.43
CA ALA A 838 6.94 -24.83 13.03
C ALA A 838 6.87 -24.76 14.56
N LEU A 839 6.14 -23.79 15.11
CA LEU A 839 5.89 -23.64 16.54
C LEU A 839 5.16 -24.86 17.10
N ALA A 840 4.05 -25.28 16.48
CA ALA A 840 3.28 -26.43 16.93
C ALA A 840 4.09 -27.72 16.91
N SER A 841 4.91 -27.93 15.87
CA SER A 841 5.79 -29.08 15.75
C SER A 841 6.88 -29.09 16.83
N ARG A 842 7.49 -27.93 17.12
CA ARG A 842 8.50 -27.78 18.16
C ARG A 842 7.93 -28.03 19.56
N ILE A 843 6.76 -27.46 19.87
CA ILE A 843 6.07 -27.73 21.14
C ILE A 843 5.71 -29.22 21.22
N GLY A 844 5.15 -29.78 20.15
CA GLY A 844 4.76 -31.20 20.10
C GLY A 844 5.92 -32.16 20.34
N ALA A 845 7.12 -31.84 19.86
CA ALA A 845 8.32 -32.65 20.09
C ALA A 845 8.74 -32.72 21.57
N SER A 846 8.42 -31.70 22.37
CA SER A 846 8.70 -31.67 23.82
C SER A 846 7.63 -32.39 24.66
N TRP A 847 6.43 -32.57 24.12
CA TRP A 847 5.31 -33.18 24.84
C TRP A 847 5.32 -34.70 24.67
N LEU A 848 5.78 -35.42 25.69
CA LEU A 848 5.76 -36.88 25.72
C LEU A 848 4.31 -37.41 25.76
N ASP A 849 4.06 -38.56 25.11
CA ASP A 849 2.77 -39.27 25.12
C ASP A 849 2.39 -39.89 26.49
N GLY A 850 3.19 -39.65 27.54
CA GLY A 850 2.94 -40.09 28.92
C GLY A 850 2.56 -38.93 29.84
N GLY A 851 1.55 -39.11 30.70
CA GLY A 851 1.13 -38.09 31.65
C GLY A 851 -0.31 -38.26 32.15
N ALA A 852 -0.78 -37.33 32.98
CA ALA A 852 -2.20 -37.25 33.37
C ALA A 852 -3.11 -37.07 32.13
N ASP A 853 -4.37 -37.49 32.22
CA ASP A 853 -5.30 -37.47 31.08
C ASP A 853 -5.50 -36.05 30.51
N GLY A 854 -5.46 -35.00 31.35
CA GLY A 854 -5.58 -33.61 30.90
C GLY A 854 -4.41 -33.13 30.03
N LEU A 855 -3.17 -33.58 30.31
CA LEU A 855 -2.00 -33.28 29.49
C LEU A 855 -2.02 -34.02 28.15
N ARG A 856 -2.45 -35.29 28.17
CA ARG A 856 -2.66 -36.08 26.95
C ARG A 856 -3.74 -35.44 26.06
N ARG A 857 -4.83 -34.94 26.66
CA ARG A 857 -5.87 -34.18 25.97
C ARG A 857 -5.31 -32.93 25.27
N GLN A 858 -4.50 -32.12 25.96
CA GLN A 858 -3.87 -30.93 25.36
C GLN A 858 -2.89 -31.28 24.23
N SER A 859 -2.14 -32.38 24.35
CA SER A 859 -1.29 -32.87 23.25
C SER A 859 -2.10 -33.22 22.00
N LEU A 860 -3.26 -33.88 22.17
CA LEU A 860 -4.17 -34.17 21.07
C LEU A 860 -4.75 -32.90 20.44
N ARG A 861 -5.10 -31.90 21.25
CA ARG A 861 -5.55 -30.59 20.75
C ARG A 861 -4.47 -29.86 19.95
N LEU A 862 -3.21 -29.89 20.39
CA LEU A 862 -2.08 -29.34 19.62
C LEU A 862 -1.93 -30.05 18.27
N ARG A 863 -2.03 -31.38 18.25
CA ARG A 863 -1.94 -32.17 17.01
C ARG A 863 -3.09 -31.86 16.04
N HIS A 864 -4.31 -31.68 16.54
CA HIS A 864 -5.44 -31.21 15.73
C HIS A 864 -5.19 -29.81 15.14
N MET A 865 -4.65 -28.89 15.93
CA MET A 865 -4.30 -27.55 15.45
C MET A 865 -3.20 -27.58 14.38
N LEU A 866 -2.21 -28.47 14.54
CA LEU A 866 -1.19 -28.75 13.53
C LEU A 866 -1.82 -29.28 12.24
N ALA A 867 -2.77 -30.22 12.30
CA ALA A 867 -3.50 -30.70 11.13
C ALA A 867 -4.23 -29.55 10.43
N GLY A 868 -4.89 -28.67 11.20
CA GLY A 868 -5.52 -27.45 10.68
C GLY A 868 -4.55 -26.56 9.91
N LEU A 869 -3.38 -26.24 10.50
CA LEU A 869 -2.33 -25.44 9.85
C LEU A 869 -1.79 -26.08 8.57
N ILE A 870 -1.61 -27.40 8.56
CA ILE A 870 -1.19 -28.17 7.37
C ILE A 870 -2.26 -28.09 6.28
N ARG A 871 -3.54 -28.23 6.63
CA ARG A 871 -4.66 -28.09 5.67
C ARG A 871 -4.68 -26.69 5.05
N GLU A 872 -4.51 -25.63 5.84
CA GLU A 872 -4.50 -24.26 5.31
C GLU A 872 -3.38 -24.00 4.28
N GLN A 873 -2.29 -24.77 4.34
CA GLN A 873 -1.17 -24.69 3.41
C GLN A 873 -1.30 -25.62 2.19
N GLY A 874 -2.40 -26.38 2.06
CA GLY A 874 -2.62 -27.30 0.93
C GLY A 874 -2.29 -28.77 1.22
N GLY A 875 -1.81 -29.11 2.42
CA GLY A 875 -1.47 -30.48 2.81
C GLY A 875 -2.68 -31.34 3.20
N PHE A 876 -3.62 -31.57 2.29
CA PHE A 876 -4.93 -32.15 2.63
C PHE A 876 -4.86 -33.61 3.10
N GLU A 877 -4.14 -34.48 2.41
CA GLU A 877 -4.00 -35.89 2.83
C GLU A 877 -3.26 -36.05 4.18
N PRO A 878 -2.12 -35.37 4.42
CA PRO A 878 -1.46 -35.41 5.72
C PRO A 878 -2.33 -34.87 6.87
N ALA A 879 -3.07 -33.78 6.63
CA ALA A 879 -4.00 -33.22 7.63
C ALA A 879 -5.09 -34.23 7.97
N TYR A 880 -5.75 -34.81 6.96
CA TYR A 880 -6.78 -35.83 7.14
C TYR A 880 -6.28 -37.04 7.94
N ALA A 881 -5.09 -37.54 7.62
CA ALA A 881 -4.51 -38.69 8.32
C ALA A 881 -4.26 -38.38 9.81
N LEU A 882 -3.74 -37.18 10.10
CA LEU A 882 -3.45 -36.72 11.46
C LEU A 882 -4.74 -36.51 12.26
N ASP A 883 -5.73 -35.82 11.71
CA ASP A 883 -7.00 -35.54 12.40
C ASP A 883 -7.81 -36.83 12.65
N GLN A 884 -7.76 -37.82 11.74
CA GLN A 884 -8.36 -39.13 12.00
C GLN A 884 -7.71 -39.87 13.17
N GLU A 885 -6.39 -39.84 13.26
CA GLU A 885 -5.65 -40.45 14.37
C GLU A 885 -6.01 -39.76 15.69
N VAL A 886 -6.02 -38.42 15.69
CA VAL A 886 -6.35 -37.61 16.86
C VAL A 886 -7.79 -37.88 17.31
N LEU A 887 -8.75 -37.90 16.39
CA LEU A 887 -10.16 -38.16 16.71
C LEU A 887 -10.35 -39.54 17.35
N ALA A 888 -9.68 -40.57 16.83
CA ALA A 888 -9.73 -41.91 17.39
C ALA A 888 -9.15 -41.96 18.81
N GLN A 889 -8.05 -41.26 19.07
CA GLN A 889 -7.43 -41.20 20.40
C GLN A 889 -8.25 -40.38 21.40
N GLN A 890 -8.80 -39.23 20.99
CA GLN A 890 -9.69 -38.44 21.83
C GLN A 890 -10.95 -39.22 22.22
N GLY A 891 -11.56 -39.94 21.27
CA GLY A 891 -12.72 -40.77 21.54
C GLY A 891 -12.47 -41.85 22.60
N GLN A 892 -11.24 -42.39 22.67
CA GLN A 892 -10.83 -43.34 23.71
C GLN A 892 -10.52 -42.65 25.05
N LEU A 893 -9.97 -41.43 25.03
CA LEU A 893 -9.50 -40.71 26.22
C LEU A 893 -10.63 -40.00 26.98
N VAL A 894 -11.45 -39.21 26.27
CA VAL A 894 -12.45 -38.32 26.87
C VAL A 894 -13.90 -38.69 26.54
N GLY A 895 -14.11 -39.63 25.61
CA GLY A 895 -15.43 -40.06 25.16
C GLY A 895 -16.03 -39.18 24.07
N ALA A 896 -17.10 -39.66 23.42
CA ALA A 896 -17.66 -39.06 22.20
C ALA A 896 -18.37 -37.70 22.41
N ASP A 897 -18.75 -37.36 23.64
CA ASP A 897 -19.53 -36.16 23.95
C ASP A 897 -18.66 -34.95 24.38
N HIS A 898 -17.33 -35.06 24.29
CA HIS A 898 -16.40 -34.03 24.72
C HIS A 898 -16.20 -32.93 23.65
N PRO A 899 -16.09 -31.65 24.01
CA PRO A 899 -15.87 -30.54 23.06
C PRO A 899 -14.71 -30.76 22.07
N ASP A 900 -13.56 -31.24 22.54
CA ASP A 900 -12.41 -31.55 21.67
C ASP A 900 -12.75 -32.54 20.55
N VAL A 901 -13.60 -33.55 20.83
CA VAL A 901 -14.05 -34.52 19.82
C VAL A 901 -14.92 -33.84 18.77
N PHE A 902 -15.76 -32.88 19.15
CA PHE A 902 -16.57 -32.13 18.20
C PHE A 902 -15.72 -31.22 17.31
N GLU A 903 -14.69 -30.57 17.88
CA GLU A 903 -13.75 -29.73 17.14
C GLU A 903 -12.96 -30.57 16.12
N THR A 904 -12.35 -31.68 16.54
CA THR A 904 -11.59 -32.56 15.64
C THR A 904 -12.49 -33.26 14.62
N THR A 905 -13.73 -33.61 14.96
CA THR A 905 -14.71 -34.11 13.98
C THR A 905 -14.98 -33.08 12.88
N GLY A 906 -15.12 -31.80 13.26
CA GLY A 906 -15.23 -30.70 12.30
C GLY A 906 -13.96 -30.49 11.46
N GLY A 907 -12.78 -30.74 12.05
CA GLY A 907 -11.49 -30.80 11.35
C GLY A 907 -11.46 -31.86 10.25
N VAL A 908 -11.77 -33.11 10.60
CA VAL A 908 -11.87 -34.22 9.63
C VAL A 908 -12.88 -33.91 8.51
N ALA A 909 -14.01 -33.27 8.83
CA ALA A 909 -14.96 -32.84 7.82
C ALA A 909 -14.38 -31.76 6.89
N ALA A 910 -13.62 -30.79 7.43
CA ALA A 910 -12.92 -29.78 6.64
C ALA A 910 -11.85 -30.40 5.72
N ASP A 911 -11.11 -31.41 6.19
CA ASP A 911 -10.16 -32.14 5.36
C ASP A 911 -10.85 -32.90 4.24
N LEU A 912 -12.00 -33.55 4.52
CA LEU A 912 -12.82 -34.21 3.50
C LEU A 912 -13.32 -33.20 2.46
N ARG A 913 -13.69 -31.98 2.87
CA ARG A 913 -14.02 -30.88 1.93
C ARG A 913 -12.82 -30.51 1.08
N ALA A 914 -11.64 -30.32 1.68
CA ALA A 914 -10.42 -29.98 0.95
C ALA A 914 -10.02 -31.05 -0.08
N LEU A 915 -10.28 -32.32 0.21
CA LEU A 915 -10.07 -33.47 -0.68
C LEU A 915 -11.16 -33.66 -1.75
N GLY A 916 -12.20 -32.80 -1.79
CA GLY A 916 -13.32 -32.92 -2.72
C GLY A 916 -14.33 -34.03 -2.38
N ARG A 917 -14.31 -34.58 -1.16
CA ARG A 917 -15.18 -35.69 -0.70
C ARG A 917 -16.42 -35.18 0.04
N TYR A 918 -17.19 -34.31 -0.60
CA TYR A 918 -18.24 -33.52 0.05
C TYR A 918 -19.36 -34.33 0.69
N ALA A 919 -19.83 -35.42 0.05
CA ALA A 919 -20.88 -36.26 0.63
C ALA A 919 -20.47 -36.93 1.95
N ALA A 920 -19.19 -37.30 2.08
CA ALA A 920 -18.66 -37.84 3.33
C ALA A 920 -18.55 -36.76 4.41
N ALA A 921 -18.17 -35.52 4.03
CA ALA A 921 -18.13 -34.38 4.93
C ALA A 921 -19.51 -34.03 5.49
N VAL A 922 -20.55 -33.97 4.63
CA VAL A 922 -21.95 -33.73 5.06
C VAL A 922 -22.38 -34.77 6.10
N ALA A 923 -22.23 -36.07 5.78
CA ALA A 923 -22.66 -37.14 6.69
C ALA A 923 -21.93 -37.12 8.04
N LEU A 924 -20.68 -36.64 8.08
CA LEU A 924 -19.92 -36.48 9.31
C LEU A 924 -20.36 -35.26 10.11
N ASP A 925 -20.53 -34.11 9.45
CA ASP A 925 -20.97 -32.87 10.07
C ASP A 925 -22.41 -32.97 10.61
N GLU A 926 -23.32 -33.67 9.93
CA GLU A 926 -24.69 -33.93 10.44
C GLU A 926 -24.65 -34.63 11.80
N ARG A 927 -23.80 -35.66 11.92
CA ARG A 927 -23.61 -36.39 13.19
C ARG A 927 -22.97 -35.50 14.25
N ASN A 928 -21.99 -34.68 13.85
CA ASN A 928 -21.31 -33.77 14.75
C ASN A 928 -22.26 -32.70 15.31
N VAL A 929 -23.12 -32.12 14.46
CA VAL A 929 -24.16 -31.17 14.86
C VAL A 929 -25.17 -31.83 15.80
N ALA A 930 -25.62 -33.05 15.50
CA ALA A 930 -26.55 -33.77 16.36
C ALA A 930 -25.94 -34.06 17.74
N ALA A 931 -24.70 -34.55 17.79
CA ALA A 931 -24.00 -34.88 19.02
C ALA A 931 -23.69 -33.62 19.86
N SER A 932 -23.12 -32.58 19.26
CA SER A 932 -22.82 -31.32 19.95
C SER A 932 -24.08 -30.59 20.44
N THR A 933 -25.17 -30.62 19.68
CA THR A 933 -26.46 -30.05 20.12
C THR A 933 -27.02 -30.80 21.31
N ALA A 934 -26.94 -32.14 21.33
CA ALA A 934 -27.40 -32.95 22.44
C ALA A 934 -26.57 -32.74 23.72
N ALA A 935 -25.24 -32.61 23.58
CA ALA A 935 -24.32 -32.48 24.70
C ALA A 935 -24.22 -31.05 25.27
N LEU A 936 -24.20 -30.03 24.41
CA LEU A 936 -23.86 -28.64 24.78
C LEU A 936 -25.01 -27.65 24.56
N GLY A 937 -26.05 -28.05 23.84
CA GLY A 937 -27.14 -27.18 23.42
C GLY A 937 -26.85 -26.41 22.11
N PRO A 938 -27.88 -25.80 21.51
CA PRO A 938 -27.80 -25.22 20.16
C PRO A 938 -27.03 -23.90 20.07
N ASP A 939 -26.89 -23.17 21.19
CA ASP A 939 -26.22 -21.86 21.25
C ASP A 939 -24.75 -21.93 21.68
N HIS A 940 -24.26 -23.12 22.03
CA HIS A 940 -22.88 -23.28 22.46
C HIS A 940 -21.91 -22.99 21.29
N PRO A 941 -20.77 -22.29 21.52
CA PRO A 941 -19.82 -21.94 20.47
C PRO A 941 -19.34 -23.13 19.61
N ALA A 942 -19.11 -24.29 20.22
CA ALA A 942 -18.73 -25.51 19.51
C ALA A 942 -19.86 -26.01 18.58
N THR A 943 -21.12 -26.00 19.05
CA THR A 943 -22.28 -26.37 18.23
C THR A 943 -22.46 -25.41 17.05
N LEU A 944 -22.32 -24.09 17.26
CA LEU A 944 -22.37 -23.12 16.17
C LEU A 944 -21.23 -23.29 15.16
N THR A 945 -20.04 -23.74 15.60
CA THR A 945 -18.94 -24.11 14.70
C THR A 945 -19.27 -25.36 13.89
N ALA A 946 -19.80 -26.42 14.52
CA ALA A 946 -20.23 -27.63 13.82
C ALA A 946 -21.33 -27.32 12.77
N ARG A 947 -22.29 -26.46 13.12
CA ARG A 947 -23.38 -26.05 12.20
C ARG A 947 -22.87 -25.25 11.00
N SER A 948 -21.92 -24.35 11.23
CA SER A 948 -21.24 -23.62 10.15
C SER A 948 -20.42 -24.57 9.26
N GLY A 949 -19.80 -25.59 9.84
CA GLY A 949 -19.16 -26.68 9.12
C GLY A 949 -20.15 -27.44 8.22
N LEU A 950 -21.29 -27.87 8.77
CA LEU A 950 -22.34 -28.53 8.02
C LEU A 950 -22.82 -27.66 6.85
N ALA A 951 -23.10 -26.37 7.08
CA ALA A 951 -23.51 -25.46 6.01
C ALA A 951 -22.45 -25.35 4.89
N CYS A 952 -21.16 -25.32 5.25
CA CYS A 952 -20.06 -25.37 4.28
C CYS A 952 -20.06 -26.69 3.48
N SER A 953 -20.20 -27.83 4.15
CA SER A 953 -20.28 -29.15 3.52
C SER A 953 -21.48 -29.27 2.58
N GLU A 954 -22.65 -28.77 2.98
CA GLU A 954 -23.86 -28.73 2.17
C GLU A 954 -23.69 -27.85 0.93
N ARG A 955 -23.05 -26.69 1.07
CA ARG A 955 -22.76 -25.78 -0.06
C ARG A 955 -21.89 -26.46 -1.11
N LEU A 956 -20.81 -27.10 -0.66
CA LEU A 956 -19.89 -27.82 -1.54
C LEU A 956 -20.51 -29.08 -2.15
N ALA A 957 -21.43 -29.73 -1.44
CA ALA A 957 -22.22 -30.85 -1.97
C ALA A 957 -23.34 -30.41 -2.92
N GLY A 958 -23.56 -29.10 -3.10
CA GLY A 958 -24.58 -28.56 -4.00
C GLY A 958 -25.97 -28.40 -3.38
N ASN A 959 -26.12 -28.63 -2.07
CA ASN A 959 -27.35 -28.48 -1.32
C ASN A 959 -27.55 -27.02 -0.87
N VAL A 960 -27.59 -26.12 -1.85
CA VAL A 960 -27.56 -24.65 -1.70
C VAL A 960 -28.61 -24.10 -0.73
N ARG A 961 -29.81 -24.69 -0.69
CA ARG A 961 -30.87 -24.25 0.24
C ARG A 961 -30.54 -24.61 1.68
N ALA A 962 -30.16 -25.86 1.96
CA ALA A 962 -29.79 -26.28 3.30
C ALA A 962 -28.59 -25.47 3.85
N ALA A 963 -27.58 -25.24 3.00
CA ALA A 963 -26.42 -24.41 3.34
C ALA A 963 -26.82 -23.01 3.80
N GLY A 964 -27.55 -22.26 2.97
CA GLY A 964 -27.89 -20.87 3.30
C GLY A 964 -28.85 -20.73 4.49
N ASP A 965 -29.71 -21.71 4.76
CA ASP A 965 -30.61 -21.66 5.93
C ASP A 965 -29.79 -21.86 7.21
N GLY A 966 -28.83 -22.80 7.17
CA GLY A 966 -27.87 -23.04 8.24
C GLY A 966 -26.96 -21.85 8.51
N ASP A 967 -26.32 -21.29 7.47
CA ASP A 967 -25.40 -20.15 7.61
C ASP A 967 -26.15 -18.86 8.00
N GLN A 968 -27.40 -18.65 7.56
CA GLN A 968 -28.25 -17.55 8.02
C GLN A 968 -28.48 -17.63 9.54
N GLU A 969 -28.90 -18.79 10.02
CA GLU A 969 -29.16 -18.98 11.46
C GLU A 969 -27.89 -18.82 12.29
N VAL A 970 -26.77 -19.38 11.82
CA VAL A 970 -25.48 -19.24 12.51
C VAL A 970 -25.01 -17.78 12.53
N TYR A 971 -25.15 -17.06 11.42
CA TYR A 971 -24.78 -15.65 11.33
C TYR A 971 -25.61 -14.81 12.31
N GLU A 972 -26.94 -14.97 12.33
CA GLU A 972 -27.83 -14.25 13.24
C GLU A 972 -27.53 -14.53 14.71
N ARG A 973 -27.33 -15.81 15.07
CA ARG A 973 -26.98 -16.19 16.45
C ARG A 973 -25.63 -15.64 16.88
N ARG A 974 -24.59 -15.78 16.06
CA ARG A 974 -23.25 -15.24 16.36
C ARG A 974 -23.27 -13.72 16.47
N ARG A 975 -24.02 -13.05 15.59
CA ARG A 975 -24.22 -11.60 15.66
C ARG A 975 -24.87 -11.18 16.99
N ALA A 976 -25.90 -11.89 17.44
CA ALA A 976 -26.57 -11.62 18.71
C ALA A 976 -25.70 -11.90 19.94
N ILE A 977 -24.84 -12.93 19.90
CA ILE A 977 -24.02 -13.36 21.05
C ILE A 977 -22.68 -12.63 21.12
N LEU A 978 -22.00 -12.48 19.98
CA LEU A 978 -20.60 -12.00 19.89
C LEU A 978 -20.49 -10.58 19.34
N GLY A 979 -21.55 -10.05 18.72
CA GLY A 979 -21.54 -8.75 18.05
C GLY A 979 -21.09 -8.80 16.58
N ASP A 980 -21.20 -7.64 15.92
CA ASP A 980 -21.05 -7.49 14.45
C ASP A 980 -19.59 -7.61 13.98
N HIS A 981 -18.63 -7.18 14.80
CA HIS A 981 -17.20 -7.14 14.46
C HIS A 981 -16.41 -8.38 14.90
N HIS A 982 -17.07 -9.34 15.57
CA HIS A 982 -16.35 -10.54 16.02
C HIS A 982 -15.91 -11.38 14.81
N PRO A 983 -14.65 -11.89 14.75
CA PRO A 983 -14.13 -12.66 13.62
C PRO A 983 -15.04 -13.79 13.13
N ARG A 984 -15.60 -14.56 14.07
CA ARG A 984 -16.56 -15.64 13.78
C ARG A 984 -17.87 -15.15 13.16
N THR A 985 -18.38 -13.97 13.56
CA THR A 985 -19.57 -13.34 12.96
C THR A 985 -19.28 -12.93 11.52
N LEU A 986 -18.15 -12.26 11.29
CA LEU A 986 -17.72 -11.82 9.96
C LEU A 986 -17.53 -12.99 9.01
N ARG A 987 -16.87 -14.08 9.46
CA ARG A 987 -16.72 -15.31 8.67
C ARG A 987 -18.06 -15.93 8.28
N SER A 988 -19.03 -15.94 9.20
CA SER A 988 -20.38 -16.47 8.93
C SER A 988 -21.15 -15.57 7.96
N GLY A 989 -21.00 -14.26 8.05
CA GLY A 989 -21.58 -13.31 7.09
C GLY A 989 -20.98 -13.48 5.69
N GLY A 990 -19.67 -13.74 5.60
CA GLY A 990 -19.00 -14.10 4.35
C GLY A 990 -19.52 -15.39 3.72
N ALA A 991 -19.77 -16.41 4.55
CA ALA A 991 -20.33 -17.70 4.13
C ALA A 991 -21.79 -17.55 3.64
N LEU A 992 -22.64 -16.88 4.43
CA LEU A 992 -24.01 -16.54 4.04
C LEU A 992 -24.05 -15.73 2.73
N GLY A 993 -23.14 -14.77 2.56
CA GLY A 993 -23.03 -14.02 1.30
C GLY A 993 -22.77 -14.92 0.09
N ARG A 994 -21.96 -15.98 0.24
CA ARG A 994 -21.77 -16.99 -0.82
C ARG A 994 -23.05 -17.77 -1.06
N ASP A 995 -23.75 -18.20 -0.02
CA ASP A 995 -24.98 -18.98 -0.17
C ASP A 995 -26.09 -18.17 -0.85
N LEU A 996 -26.24 -16.89 -0.49
CA LEU A 996 -27.15 -15.97 -1.19
C LEU A 996 -26.81 -15.87 -2.68
N ARG A 997 -25.53 -15.82 -3.04
CA ARG A 997 -25.10 -15.83 -4.44
C ARG A 997 -25.47 -17.15 -5.11
N GLU A 998 -25.19 -18.30 -4.49
CA GLU A 998 -25.50 -19.60 -5.07
C GLU A 998 -27.00 -19.88 -5.16
N ARG A 999 -27.84 -19.20 -4.36
CA ARG A 999 -29.31 -19.17 -4.49
C ARG A 999 -29.81 -18.28 -5.63
N GLY A 1000 -28.93 -17.50 -6.26
CA GLY A 1000 -29.29 -16.53 -7.29
C GLY A 1000 -29.67 -15.14 -6.76
N GLU A 1001 -29.57 -14.90 -5.44
CA GLU A 1001 -29.90 -13.63 -4.80
C GLU A 1001 -28.72 -12.64 -4.82
N TYR A 1002 -28.22 -12.33 -6.02
CA TYR A 1002 -26.96 -11.61 -6.21
C TYR A 1002 -26.94 -10.21 -5.54
N ARG A 1003 -28.06 -9.48 -5.55
CA ARG A 1003 -28.15 -8.15 -4.93
C ARG A 1003 -28.02 -8.23 -3.41
N SER A 1004 -28.71 -9.19 -2.78
CA SER A 1004 -28.63 -9.43 -1.33
C SER A 1004 -27.23 -9.84 -0.91
N SER A 1005 -26.61 -10.73 -1.70
CA SER A 1005 -25.22 -11.15 -1.50
C SER A 1005 -24.24 -9.96 -1.56
N VAL A 1006 -24.31 -9.11 -2.59
CA VAL A 1006 -23.46 -7.92 -2.71
C VAL A 1006 -23.67 -6.96 -1.55
N ALA A 1007 -24.91 -6.71 -1.13
CA ALA A 1007 -25.21 -5.81 -0.02
C ALA A 1007 -24.59 -6.32 1.30
N LEU A 1008 -24.78 -7.60 1.61
CA LEU A 1008 -24.22 -8.23 2.81
C LEU A 1008 -22.68 -8.23 2.76
N LEU A 1009 -22.08 -8.65 1.65
CA LEU A 1009 -20.62 -8.77 1.54
C LEU A 1009 -19.91 -7.42 1.53
N ARG A 1010 -20.55 -6.33 1.09
CA ARG A 1010 -20.03 -4.97 1.29
C ARG A 1010 -19.92 -4.62 2.76
N ALA A 1011 -20.97 -4.88 3.54
CA ALA A 1011 -20.96 -4.62 4.98
C ALA A 1011 -19.95 -5.51 5.72
N VAL A 1012 -19.90 -6.81 5.38
CA VAL A 1012 -18.95 -7.76 5.97
C VAL A 1012 -17.51 -7.37 5.66
N ARG A 1013 -17.19 -7.00 4.41
CA ARG A 1013 -15.84 -6.54 4.04
C ARG A 1013 -15.45 -5.30 4.85
N ALA A 1014 -16.30 -4.29 4.91
CA ALA A 1014 -16.02 -3.05 5.65
C ALA A 1014 -15.76 -3.34 7.14
N ALA A 1015 -16.58 -4.18 7.77
CA ALA A 1015 -16.37 -4.55 9.17
C ALA A 1015 -15.12 -5.44 9.38
N THR A 1016 -14.73 -6.25 8.38
CA THR A 1016 -13.50 -7.03 8.41
C THR A 1016 -12.27 -6.12 8.31
N GLU A 1017 -12.31 -5.14 7.42
CA GLU A 1017 -11.28 -4.12 7.27
C GLU A 1017 -11.10 -3.29 8.54
N GLU A 1018 -12.19 -2.88 9.19
CA GLU A 1018 -12.12 -2.17 10.48
C GLU A 1018 -11.51 -3.04 11.60
N THR A 1019 -11.76 -4.35 11.58
CA THR A 1019 -11.30 -5.27 12.63
C THR A 1019 -9.83 -5.67 12.47
N PHE A 1020 -9.38 -5.93 11.24
CA PHE A 1020 -8.04 -6.47 10.97
C PHE A 1020 -7.11 -5.49 10.26
N GLY A 1021 -7.65 -4.51 9.55
CA GLY A 1021 -6.92 -3.65 8.62
C GLY A 1021 -7.13 -4.06 7.15
N PRO A 1022 -6.78 -3.17 6.19
CA PRO A 1022 -7.03 -3.36 4.76
C PRO A 1022 -6.26 -4.54 4.16
N ASP A 1023 -4.99 -4.71 4.54
CA ASP A 1023 -4.08 -5.62 3.85
C ASP A 1023 -3.98 -7.01 4.52
N ARG A 1024 -4.85 -7.32 5.48
CA ARG A 1024 -4.84 -8.62 6.17
C ARG A 1024 -5.58 -9.67 5.37
N VAL A 1025 -5.10 -10.92 5.43
CA VAL A 1025 -5.68 -12.07 4.71
C VAL A 1025 -7.21 -12.17 4.85
N PRO A 1026 -7.84 -12.03 6.04
CA PRO A 1026 -9.30 -12.05 6.15
C PRO A 1026 -10.00 -10.97 5.30
N THR A 1027 -9.45 -9.76 5.25
CA THR A 1027 -9.98 -8.64 4.47
C THR A 1027 -9.85 -8.90 2.96
N LEU A 1028 -8.69 -9.39 2.52
CA LEU A 1028 -8.44 -9.76 1.11
C LEU A 1028 -9.39 -10.87 0.64
N LEU A 1029 -9.64 -11.88 1.47
CA LEU A 1029 -10.61 -12.95 1.17
C LEU A 1029 -12.05 -12.45 1.16
N ALA A 1030 -12.40 -11.48 2.01
CA ALA A 1030 -13.70 -10.82 1.97
C ALA A 1030 -13.88 -9.98 0.68
N SER A 1031 -12.82 -9.27 0.24
CA SER A 1031 -12.77 -8.52 -1.02
C SER A 1031 -12.97 -9.45 -2.22
N ALA A 1032 -12.24 -10.55 -2.31
CA ALA A 1032 -12.39 -11.53 -3.38
C ALA A 1032 -13.82 -12.12 -3.41
N ASN A 1033 -14.40 -12.42 -2.24
CA ASN A 1033 -15.76 -12.94 -2.15
C ASN A 1033 -16.82 -11.93 -2.61
N LEU A 1034 -16.66 -10.65 -2.23
CA LEU A 1034 -17.51 -9.56 -2.72
C LEU A 1034 -17.38 -9.41 -4.24
N ALA A 1035 -16.18 -9.48 -4.78
CA ALA A 1035 -15.91 -9.34 -6.20
C ALA A 1035 -16.59 -10.44 -7.04
N VAL A 1036 -16.54 -11.69 -6.59
CA VAL A 1036 -17.28 -12.80 -7.23
C VAL A 1036 -18.78 -12.49 -7.29
N SER A 1037 -19.34 -11.95 -6.21
CA SER A 1037 -20.77 -11.60 -6.13
C SER A 1037 -21.13 -10.38 -6.99
N LEU A 1038 -20.23 -9.39 -7.10
CA LEU A 1038 -20.36 -8.27 -8.02
C LEU A 1038 -20.37 -8.75 -9.48
N ARG A 1039 -19.46 -9.64 -9.86
CA ARG A 1039 -19.43 -10.24 -11.20
C ARG A 1039 -20.72 -11.02 -11.49
N CYS A 1040 -21.20 -11.85 -10.56
CA CYS A 1040 -22.46 -12.57 -10.71
C CYS A 1040 -23.67 -11.63 -10.83
N ALA A 1041 -23.63 -10.44 -10.23
CA ALA A 1041 -24.63 -9.39 -10.39
C ALA A 1041 -24.50 -8.59 -11.72
N GLY A 1042 -23.53 -8.92 -12.57
CA GLY A 1042 -23.28 -8.24 -13.84
C GLY A 1042 -22.40 -6.99 -13.73
N LEU A 1043 -21.67 -6.81 -12.62
CA LEU A 1043 -20.81 -5.65 -12.33
C LEU A 1043 -19.32 -6.05 -12.35
N ALA A 1044 -18.88 -6.71 -13.43
CA ALA A 1044 -17.51 -7.26 -13.56
C ALA A 1044 -16.41 -6.19 -13.50
N GLU A 1045 -16.69 -4.97 -13.99
CA GLU A 1045 -15.76 -3.83 -13.91
C GLU A 1045 -15.47 -3.41 -12.46
N LEU A 1046 -16.47 -3.46 -11.59
CA LEU A 1046 -16.30 -3.16 -10.16
C LEU A 1046 -15.62 -4.31 -9.41
N ALA A 1047 -15.69 -5.54 -9.93
CA ALA A 1047 -15.03 -6.70 -9.36
C ALA A 1047 -13.52 -6.73 -9.69
N ALA A 1048 -13.11 -6.20 -10.84
CA ALA A 1048 -11.73 -6.22 -11.33
C ALA A 1048 -10.70 -5.65 -10.34
N PRO A 1049 -10.82 -4.40 -9.84
CA PRO A 1049 -9.81 -3.84 -8.94
C PRO A 1049 -9.70 -4.62 -7.63
N LEU A 1050 -10.82 -5.15 -7.12
CA LEU A 1050 -10.83 -5.93 -5.88
C LEU A 1050 -10.13 -7.28 -6.01
N LEU A 1051 -10.23 -7.91 -7.18
CA LEU A 1051 -9.58 -9.18 -7.47
C LEU A 1051 -8.09 -8.99 -7.78
N GLU A 1052 -7.71 -7.88 -8.41
CA GLU A 1052 -6.30 -7.55 -8.66
C GLU A 1052 -5.57 -7.30 -7.34
N GLU A 1053 -6.08 -6.37 -6.52
CA GLU A 1053 -5.51 -6.03 -5.22
C GLU A 1053 -5.44 -7.26 -4.30
N ALA A 1054 -6.54 -8.03 -4.21
CA ALA A 1054 -6.56 -9.24 -3.40
C ALA A 1054 -5.56 -10.28 -3.90
N TYR A 1055 -5.42 -10.46 -5.22
CA TYR A 1055 -4.47 -11.42 -5.80
C TYR A 1055 -3.02 -11.00 -5.54
N GLU A 1056 -2.66 -9.75 -5.79
CA GLU A 1056 -1.31 -9.22 -5.58
C GLU A 1056 -0.88 -9.42 -4.12
N GLN A 1057 -1.71 -8.97 -3.18
CA GLN A 1057 -1.43 -9.05 -1.75
C GLN A 1057 -1.41 -10.49 -1.22
N LEU A 1058 -2.33 -11.36 -1.67
CA LEU A 1058 -2.31 -12.77 -1.28
C LEU A 1058 -1.10 -13.50 -1.86
N ASN A 1059 -0.72 -13.20 -3.11
CA ASN A 1059 0.45 -13.78 -3.76
C ASN A 1059 1.75 -13.35 -3.07
N GLU A 1060 1.87 -12.08 -2.69
CA GLU A 1060 3.01 -11.57 -1.93
C GLU A 1060 3.13 -12.28 -0.58
N ARG A 1061 2.04 -12.34 0.19
CA ARG A 1061 2.03 -12.86 1.57
C ARG A 1061 2.13 -14.37 1.63
N LEU A 1062 1.20 -15.06 0.98
CA LEU A 1062 1.02 -16.52 1.08
C LEU A 1062 1.74 -17.29 -0.02
N GLY A 1063 2.24 -16.60 -1.05
CA GLY A 1063 2.85 -17.21 -2.22
C GLY A 1063 1.82 -17.67 -3.28
N PRO A 1064 2.31 -17.99 -4.48
CA PRO A 1064 1.47 -18.31 -5.64
C PRO A 1064 0.74 -19.67 -5.54
N ASN A 1065 1.23 -20.57 -4.70
CA ASN A 1065 0.69 -21.94 -4.57
C ASN A 1065 -0.24 -22.09 -3.34
N SER A 1066 -0.44 -21.03 -2.56
CA SER A 1066 -1.41 -21.10 -1.46
C SER A 1066 -2.81 -21.38 -2.02
N PRO A 1067 -3.60 -22.28 -1.41
CA PRO A 1067 -4.98 -22.54 -1.83
C PRO A 1067 -5.83 -21.28 -1.94
N TYR A 1068 -5.57 -20.29 -1.07
CA TYR A 1068 -6.22 -18.99 -1.06
C TYR A 1068 -5.85 -18.12 -2.27
N THR A 1069 -4.56 -18.05 -2.58
CA THR A 1069 -4.05 -17.30 -3.75
C THR A 1069 -4.56 -17.91 -5.04
N LEU A 1070 -4.52 -19.25 -5.18
CA LEU A 1070 -5.02 -19.95 -6.36
C LEU A 1070 -6.53 -19.75 -6.55
N ALA A 1071 -7.32 -19.81 -5.47
CA ALA A 1071 -8.76 -19.54 -5.53
C ALA A 1071 -9.08 -18.10 -5.97
N CYS A 1072 -8.34 -17.12 -5.45
CA CYS A 1072 -8.47 -15.71 -5.86
C CYS A 1072 -8.07 -15.54 -7.33
N ARG A 1073 -6.95 -16.14 -7.76
CA ARG A 1073 -6.46 -16.10 -9.14
C ARG A 1073 -7.45 -16.74 -10.13
N HIS A 1074 -8.07 -17.87 -9.77
CA HIS A 1074 -9.14 -18.49 -10.56
C HIS A 1074 -10.35 -17.57 -10.70
N SER A 1075 -10.76 -16.92 -9.60
CA SER A 1075 -11.87 -15.96 -9.60
C SER A 1075 -11.56 -14.72 -10.45
N ARG A 1076 -10.31 -14.22 -10.38
CA ARG A 1076 -9.78 -13.14 -11.23
C ARG A 1076 -9.82 -13.53 -12.71
N ALA A 1077 -9.30 -14.70 -13.07
CA ALA A 1077 -9.33 -15.20 -14.44
C ALA A 1077 -10.76 -15.35 -14.97
N THR A 1078 -11.69 -15.75 -14.10
CA THR A 1078 -13.11 -15.83 -14.43
C THR A 1078 -13.75 -14.45 -14.64
N ASN A 1079 -13.26 -13.41 -13.94
CA ASN A 1079 -13.65 -12.03 -14.21
C ASN A 1079 -13.11 -11.52 -15.54
N LEU A 1080 -11.89 -11.89 -15.93
CA LEU A 1080 -11.35 -11.58 -17.26
C LEU A 1080 -12.21 -12.18 -18.39
N VAL A 1081 -12.76 -13.39 -18.21
CA VAL A 1081 -13.74 -13.96 -19.15
C VAL A 1081 -15.00 -13.07 -19.24
N ALA A 1082 -15.51 -12.59 -18.11
CA ALA A 1082 -16.70 -11.72 -18.08
C ALA A 1082 -16.46 -10.33 -18.70
N LEU A 1083 -15.22 -9.85 -18.68
CA LEU A 1083 -14.77 -8.62 -19.33
C LEU A 1083 -14.35 -8.83 -20.79
N GLU A 1084 -14.52 -10.05 -21.33
CA GLU A 1084 -14.10 -10.43 -22.69
C GLU A 1084 -12.59 -10.22 -22.96
N GLN A 1085 -11.75 -10.21 -21.92
CA GLN A 1085 -10.28 -10.15 -22.01
C GLN A 1085 -9.67 -11.56 -22.15
N LEU A 1086 -10.03 -12.23 -23.24
CA LEU A 1086 -9.85 -13.69 -23.39
C LEU A 1086 -8.40 -14.20 -23.41
N PRO A 1087 -7.41 -13.52 -24.05
CA PRO A 1087 -6.03 -14.00 -24.03
C PRO A 1087 -5.45 -14.08 -22.62
N SER A 1088 -5.66 -13.03 -21.82
CA SER A 1088 -5.25 -12.98 -20.41
C SER A 1088 -5.99 -14.01 -19.58
N ALA A 1089 -7.32 -14.14 -19.77
CA ALA A 1089 -8.12 -15.15 -19.09
C ALA A 1089 -7.63 -16.58 -19.36
N ALA A 1090 -7.31 -16.91 -20.61
CA ALA A 1090 -6.85 -18.24 -21.01
C ALA A 1090 -5.50 -18.59 -20.39
N ALA A 1091 -4.54 -17.65 -20.41
CA ALA A 1091 -3.23 -17.84 -19.79
C ALA A 1091 -3.35 -18.06 -18.27
N GLU A 1092 -4.17 -17.24 -17.60
CA GLU A 1092 -4.38 -17.36 -16.16
C GLU A 1092 -5.07 -18.68 -15.77
N LEU A 1093 -6.10 -19.10 -16.52
CA LEU A 1093 -6.80 -20.37 -16.30
C LEU A 1093 -5.88 -21.58 -16.56
N GLU A 1094 -5.00 -21.51 -17.56
CA GLU A 1094 -3.99 -22.55 -17.80
C GLU A 1094 -3.04 -22.70 -16.61
N HIS A 1095 -2.53 -21.57 -16.09
CA HIS A 1095 -1.67 -21.60 -14.91
C HIS A 1095 -2.38 -22.18 -13.69
N VAL A 1096 -3.62 -21.77 -13.42
CA VAL A 1096 -4.43 -22.29 -12.31
C VAL A 1096 -4.70 -23.79 -12.48
N GLN A 1097 -5.06 -24.22 -13.70
CA GLN A 1097 -5.34 -25.63 -13.99
C GLN A 1097 -4.12 -26.51 -13.72
N LEU A 1098 -2.93 -26.12 -14.22
CA LEU A 1098 -1.69 -26.86 -13.99
C LEU A 1098 -1.39 -27.04 -12.50
N ARG A 1099 -1.69 -26.03 -11.67
CA ARG A 1099 -1.49 -26.09 -10.22
C ARG A 1099 -2.48 -27.02 -9.54
N TYR A 1100 -3.78 -26.87 -9.83
CA TYR A 1100 -4.79 -27.77 -9.27
C TYR A 1100 -4.56 -29.23 -9.67
N GLU A 1101 -4.17 -29.50 -10.91
CA GLU A 1101 -3.87 -30.87 -11.36
C GLU A 1101 -2.63 -31.44 -10.67
N GLY A 1102 -1.60 -30.64 -10.47
CA GLY A 1102 -0.36 -31.06 -9.79
C GLY A 1102 -0.53 -31.31 -8.30
N GLU A 1103 -1.33 -30.50 -7.62
CA GLU A 1103 -1.48 -30.54 -6.15
C GLU A 1103 -2.66 -31.39 -5.69
N LEU A 1104 -3.81 -31.28 -6.37
CA LEU A 1104 -5.08 -31.92 -5.97
C LEU A 1104 -5.47 -33.09 -6.87
N GLY A 1105 -4.84 -33.19 -8.04
CA GLY A 1105 -5.17 -34.16 -9.08
C GLY A 1105 -6.25 -33.67 -10.05
N PRO A 1106 -6.27 -34.21 -11.28
CA PRO A 1106 -7.15 -33.74 -12.37
C PRO A 1106 -8.64 -34.00 -12.14
N ARG A 1107 -8.97 -34.90 -11.21
CA ARG A 1107 -10.36 -35.20 -10.82
C ARG A 1107 -10.87 -34.32 -9.69
N HIS A 1108 -10.06 -33.44 -9.10
CA HIS A 1108 -10.53 -32.57 -8.05
C HIS A 1108 -11.59 -31.59 -8.59
N PRO A 1109 -12.69 -31.31 -7.85
CA PRO A 1109 -13.75 -30.40 -8.32
C PRO A 1109 -13.25 -29.04 -8.81
N TYR A 1110 -12.21 -28.47 -8.20
CA TYR A 1110 -11.62 -27.20 -8.65
C TYR A 1110 -10.88 -27.31 -9.98
N ALA A 1111 -10.15 -28.41 -10.22
CA ALA A 1111 -9.48 -28.65 -11.50
C ALA A 1111 -10.52 -28.75 -12.62
N LEU A 1112 -11.60 -29.50 -12.38
CA LEU A 1112 -12.71 -29.66 -13.34
C LEU A 1112 -13.48 -28.34 -13.57
N ALA A 1113 -13.68 -27.53 -12.53
CA ALA A 1113 -14.29 -26.20 -12.67
C ALA A 1113 -13.39 -25.26 -13.49
N CYS A 1114 -12.07 -25.28 -13.24
CA CYS A 1114 -11.10 -24.51 -14.02
C CYS A 1114 -11.07 -24.96 -15.49
N ALA A 1115 -11.05 -26.27 -15.74
CA ALA A 1115 -11.11 -26.85 -17.09
C ALA A 1115 -12.39 -26.41 -17.84
N SER A 1116 -13.55 -26.38 -17.18
CA SER A 1116 -14.77 -25.86 -17.79
C SER A 1116 -14.69 -24.37 -18.12
N ASN A 1117 -14.10 -23.54 -17.25
CA ASN A 1117 -13.93 -22.11 -17.54
C ASN A 1117 -12.94 -21.88 -18.68
N ARG A 1118 -11.85 -22.65 -18.72
CA ARG A 1118 -10.87 -22.60 -19.80
C ARG A 1118 -11.50 -23.03 -21.12
N ALA A 1119 -12.34 -24.07 -21.12
CA ALA A 1119 -13.10 -24.46 -22.29
C ALA A 1119 -14.04 -23.35 -22.79
N VAL A 1120 -14.69 -22.61 -21.87
CA VAL A 1120 -15.50 -21.44 -22.22
C VAL A 1120 -14.63 -20.35 -22.87
N ALA A 1121 -13.46 -20.02 -22.31
CA ALA A 1121 -12.55 -19.03 -22.90
C ALA A 1121 -12.09 -19.45 -24.31
N SER A 1122 -11.63 -20.70 -24.48
CA SER A 1122 -11.19 -21.25 -25.77
C SER A 1122 -12.32 -21.30 -26.81
N ARG A 1123 -13.55 -21.59 -26.38
CA ARG A 1123 -14.73 -21.56 -27.25
C ARG A 1123 -14.98 -20.16 -27.78
N ILE A 1124 -14.92 -19.14 -26.93
CA ILE A 1124 -15.16 -17.74 -27.33
C ILE A 1124 -14.04 -17.25 -28.28
N THR A 1125 -12.79 -17.71 -28.10
CA THR A 1125 -11.69 -17.39 -29.02
C THR A 1125 -11.71 -18.19 -30.33
N GLY A 1126 -12.61 -19.18 -30.46
CA GLY A 1126 -12.81 -19.95 -31.69
C GLY A 1126 -12.03 -21.27 -31.78
N ASP A 1127 -11.29 -21.67 -30.74
CA ASP A 1127 -10.64 -22.99 -30.68
C ASP A 1127 -11.62 -24.06 -30.17
N LEU A 1128 -12.57 -24.41 -31.03
CA LEU A 1128 -13.64 -25.37 -30.71
C LEU A 1128 -13.10 -26.79 -30.46
N GLY A 1129 -11.98 -27.15 -31.10
CA GLY A 1129 -11.37 -28.47 -30.94
C GLY A 1129 -10.83 -28.68 -29.53
N PHE A 1130 -10.08 -27.70 -29.02
CA PHE A 1130 -9.56 -27.72 -27.66
C PHE A 1130 -10.66 -27.51 -26.60
N ALA A 1131 -11.63 -26.64 -26.89
CA ALA A 1131 -12.79 -26.45 -26.02
C ALA A 1131 -13.61 -27.74 -25.85
N ARG A 1132 -13.70 -28.58 -26.89
CA ARG A 1132 -14.39 -29.87 -26.85
C ARG A 1132 -13.71 -30.84 -25.89
N SER A 1133 -12.40 -31.04 -26.04
CA SER A 1133 -11.67 -31.99 -25.18
C SER A 1133 -11.83 -31.62 -23.70
N LEU A 1134 -11.65 -30.34 -23.37
CA LEU A 1134 -11.79 -29.85 -22.00
C LEU A 1134 -13.24 -29.95 -21.49
N SER A 1135 -14.24 -29.60 -22.31
CA SER A 1135 -15.65 -29.64 -21.89
C SER A 1135 -16.15 -31.08 -21.66
N ASP A 1136 -15.77 -32.03 -22.52
CA ASP A 1136 -16.17 -33.44 -22.39
C ASP A 1136 -15.53 -34.06 -21.12
N GLU A 1137 -14.24 -33.80 -20.90
CA GLU A 1137 -13.52 -34.25 -19.69
C GLU A 1137 -14.13 -33.64 -18.42
N ALA A 1138 -14.33 -32.31 -18.40
CA ALA A 1138 -14.92 -31.63 -17.25
C ALA A 1138 -16.35 -32.12 -16.96
N ALA A 1139 -17.18 -32.34 -17.98
CA ALA A 1139 -18.55 -32.80 -17.81
C ALA A 1139 -18.61 -34.23 -17.24
N GLN A 1140 -17.79 -35.13 -17.77
CA GLN A 1140 -17.71 -36.51 -17.28
C GLN A 1140 -17.12 -36.55 -15.86
N GLY A 1141 -16.00 -35.88 -15.63
CA GLY A 1141 -15.34 -35.83 -14.33
C GLY A 1141 -16.25 -35.26 -13.24
N MET A 1142 -16.93 -34.13 -13.51
CA MET A 1142 -17.82 -33.50 -12.53
C MET A 1142 -19.01 -34.39 -12.19
N ARG A 1143 -19.57 -35.08 -13.19
CA ARG A 1143 -20.66 -36.05 -13.00
C ARG A 1143 -20.24 -37.23 -12.13
N GLU A 1144 -19.03 -37.76 -12.33
CA GLU A 1144 -18.54 -38.90 -11.56
C GLU A 1144 -18.18 -38.53 -10.12
N VAL A 1145 -17.61 -37.34 -9.90
CA VAL A 1145 -17.11 -36.91 -8.58
C VAL A 1145 -18.22 -36.33 -7.71
N LEU A 1146 -19.07 -35.46 -8.27
CA LEU A 1146 -20.12 -34.76 -7.53
C LEU A 1146 -21.53 -35.31 -7.78
N GLY A 1147 -21.69 -36.16 -8.78
CA GLY A 1147 -22.99 -36.65 -9.22
C GLY A 1147 -23.65 -35.76 -10.29
N PRO A 1148 -24.64 -36.31 -11.02
CA PRO A 1148 -25.28 -35.62 -12.15
C PRO A 1148 -26.16 -34.43 -11.76
N ASP A 1149 -26.62 -34.39 -10.50
CA ASP A 1149 -27.54 -33.39 -9.96
C ASP A 1149 -26.81 -32.18 -9.35
N HIS A 1150 -25.49 -32.25 -9.20
CA HIS A 1150 -24.73 -31.17 -8.58
C HIS A 1150 -24.80 -29.88 -9.44
N PRO A 1151 -25.00 -28.68 -8.85
CA PRO A 1151 -25.10 -27.43 -9.60
C PRO A 1151 -23.91 -27.16 -10.56
N HIS A 1152 -22.68 -27.43 -10.12
CA HIS A 1152 -21.51 -27.37 -11.00
C HIS A 1152 -21.56 -28.38 -12.15
N ALA A 1153 -21.99 -29.63 -11.95
CA ALA A 1153 -22.12 -30.60 -13.03
C ALA A 1153 -23.16 -30.16 -14.07
N LEU A 1154 -24.27 -29.55 -13.61
CA LEU A 1154 -25.29 -28.98 -14.48
C LEU A 1154 -24.77 -27.77 -15.27
N ALA A 1155 -23.98 -26.89 -14.63
CA ALA A 1155 -23.35 -25.75 -15.30
C ALA A 1155 -22.36 -26.18 -16.40
N VAL A 1156 -21.51 -27.19 -16.13
CA VAL A 1156 -20.58 -27.72 -17.13
C VAL A 1156 -21.35 -28.36 -18.30
N ARG A 1157 -22.41 -29.13 -18.02
CA ARG A 1157 -23.29 -29.69 -19.07
C ARG A 1157 -24.00 -28.61 -19.89
N MET A 1158 -24.36 -27.48 -19.28
CA MET A 1158 -24.92 -26.33 -20.00
C MET A 1158 -23.91 -25.75 -20.98
N ASN A 1159 -22.68 -25.52 -20.54
CA ASN A 1159 -21.59 -25.04 -21.39
C ASN A 1159 -21.27 -26.02 -22.53
N LEU A 1160 -21.33 -27.33 -22.26
CA LEU A 1160 -21.18 -28.36 -23.29
C LEU A 1160 -22.31 -28.31 -24.33
N ALA A 1161 -23.56 -28.10 -23.91
CA ALA A 1161 -24.68 -27.97 -24.85
C ALA A 1161 -24.50 -26.76 -25.79
N ILE A 1162 -24.01 -25.64 -25.27
CA ILE A 1162 -23.66 -24.44 -26.06
C ILE A 1162 -22.58 -24.80 -27.09
N LEU A 1163 -21.49 -25.46 -26.66
CA LEU A 1163 -20.41 -25.85 -27.55
C LEU A 1163 -20.91 -26.77 -28.68
N ARG A 1164 -21.71 -27.79 -28.38
CA ARG A 1164 -22.28 -28.70 -29.40
C ARG A 1164 -23.12 -27.95 -30.43
N ALA A 1165 -23.85 -26.92 -30.01
CA ALA A 1165 -24.63 -26.09 -30.91
C ALA A 1165 -23.73 -25.26 -31.85
N GLU A 1166 -22.65 -24.68 -31.33
CA GLU A 1166 -21.68 -23.89 -32.11
C GLU A 1166 -20.83 -24.77 -33.05
N GLU A 1167 -20.63 -26.04 -32.71
CA GLU A 1167 -20.00 -27.05 -33.58
C GLU A 1167 -20.91 -27.53 -34.72
N GLY A 1168 -22.20 -27.19 -34.70
CA GLY A 1168 -23.18 -27.58 -35.70
C GLY A 1168 -23.98 -28.86 -35.39
N ASP A 1169 -23.72 -29.53 -34.26
CA ASP A 1169 -24.51 -30.68 -33.79
C ASP A 1169 -25.76 -30.21 -33.01
N LEU A 1170 -26.66 -29.53 -33.72
CA LEU A 1170 -27.91 -29.01 -33.16
C LEU A 1170 -28.83 -30.08 -32.56
N PRO A 1171 -28.98 -31.30 -33.13
CA PRO A 1171 -29.77 -32.36 -32.51
C PRO A 1171 -29.27 -32.74 -31.11
N ALA A 1172 -27.97 -33.04 -30.96
CA ALA A 1172 -27.41 -33.41 -29.66
C ALA A 1172 -27.43 -32.24 -28.67
N ALA A 1173 -27.13 -31.02 -29.15
CA ALA A 1173 -27.17 -29.81 -28.33
C ALA A 1173 -28.55 -29.56 -27.73
N ARG A 1174 -29.63 -29.70 -28.53
CA ARG A 1174 -31.02 -29.52 -28.07
C ARG A 1174 -31.44 -30.56 -27.04
N GLU A 1175 -31.06 -31.82 -27.26
CA GLU A 1175 -31.35 -32.89 -26.31
C GLU A 1175 -30.67 -32.61 -24.96
N LEU A 1176 -29.38 -32.26 -24.99
CA LEU A 1176 -28.62 -31.94 -23.79
C LEU A 1176 -29.14 -30.68 -23.10
N ALA A 1177 -29.40 -29.59 -23.84
CA ALA A 1177 -29.94 -28.35 -23.29
C ALA A 1177 -31.32 -28.56 -22.64
N ARG A 1178 -32.19 -29.39 -23.24
CA ARG A 1178 -33.50 -29.73 -22.65
C ARG A 1178 -33.35 -30.51 -21.34
N ALA A 1179 -32.45 -31.50 -21.32
CA ALA A 1179 -32.18 -32.26 -20.10
C ALA A 1179 -31.63 -31.35 -18.99
N VAL A 1180 -30.64 -30.50 -19.31
CA VAL A 1180 -30.04 -29.57 -18.34
C VAL A 1180 -31.05 -28.55 -17.81
N ALA A 1181 -31.90 -27.97 -18.66
CA ALA A 1181 -32.94 -27.03 -18.23
C ALA A 1181 -33.97 -27.69 -17.29
N ALA A 1182 -34.34 -28.95 -17.53
CA ALA A 1182 -35.22 -29.71 -16.65
C ALA A 1182 -34.54 -30.07 -15.32
N ASP A 1183 -33.29 -30.52 -15.36
CA ASP A 1183 -32.50 -30.88 -14.19
C ASP A 1183 -32.25 -29.66 -13.29
N THR A 1184 -31.82 -28.53 -13.86
CA THR A 1184 -31.62 -27.26 -13.12
C THR A 1184 -32.92 -26.74 -12.49
N ALA A 1185 -34.04 -26.80 -13.21
CA ALA A 1185 -35.34 -26.41 -12.65
C ALA A 1185 -35.75 -27.27 -11.44
N ARG A 1186 -35.45 -28.56 -11.48
CA ARG A 1186 -35.73 -29.49 -10.37
C ARG A 1186 -34.81 -29.24 -9.17
N VAL A 1187 -33.51 -29.03 -9.41
CA VAL A 1187 -32.50 -28.91 -8.33
C VAL A 1187 -32.49 -27.52 -7.69
N LEU A 1188 -32.47 -26.46 -8.50
CA LEU A 1188 -32.31 -25.08 -8.04
C LEU A 1188 -33.66 -24.34 -7.93
N GLY A 1189 -34.63 -24.73 -8.75
CA GLY A 1189 -35.94 -24.09 -8.87
C GLY A 1189 -36.14 -23.44 -10.23
N ALA A 1190 -37.40 -23.20 -10.60
CA ALA A 1190 -37.79 -22.70 -11.91
C ALA A 1190 -37.32 -21.27 -12.21
N ASP A 1191 -37.19 -20.43 -11.18
CA ASP A 1191 -36.81 -19.02 -11.30
C ASP A 1191 -35.33 -18.75 -10.97
N HIS A 1192 -34.55 -19.81 -10.70
CA HIS A 1192 -33.12 -19.64 -10.44
C HIS A 1192 -32.41 -19.12 -11.71
N PRO A 1193 -31.46 -18.15 -11.59
CA PRO A 1193 -30.76 -17.60 -12.75
C PRO A 1193 -30.14 -18.64 -13.68
N ASP A 1194 -29.53 -19.71 -13.14
CA ASP A 1194 -28.94 -20.77 -13.96
C ASP A 1194 -29.99 -21.62 -14.68
N THR A 1195 -31.16 -21.85 -14.09
CA THR A 1195 -32.30 -22.49 -14.78
C THR A 1195 -32.75 -21.64 -15.96
N LEU A 1196 -32.91 -20.34 -15.74
CA LEU A 1196 -33.34 -19.39 -16.76
C LEU A 1196 -32.30 -19.26 -17.89
N ARG A 1197 -31.00 -19.26 -17.57
CA ARG A 1197 -29.91 -19.33 -18.57
C ARG A 1197 -30.03 -20.58 -19.44
N GLY A 1198 -30.25 -21.75 -18.83
CA GLY A 1198 -30.45 -23.01 -19.54
C GLY A 1198 -31.67 -22.98 -20.46
N GLN A 1199 -32.80 -22.44 -19.99
CA GLN A 1199 -34.02 -22.28 -20.78
C GLN A 1199 -33.84 -21.31 -21.94
N VAL A 1200 -33.18 -20.17 -21.73
CA VAL A 1200 -32.84 -19.22 -22.79
C VAL A 1200 -31.96 -19.86 -23.85
N ASN A 1201 -30.93 -20.62 -23.46
CA ASN A 1201 -30.08 -21.34 -24.41
C ASN A 1201 -30.87 -22.36 -25.23
N LEU A 1202 -31.80 -23.11 -24.61
CA LEU A 1202 -32.69 -24.02 -25.32
C LEU A 1202 -33.62 -23.28 -26.29
N ALA A 1203 -34.17 -22.14 -25.89
CA ALA A 1203 -35.02 -21.30 -26.74
C ALA A 1203 -34.24 -20.78 -27.97
N LEU A 1204 -33.00 -20.32 -27.77
CA LEU A 1204 -32.13 -19.92 -28.89
C LEU A 1204 -31.91 -21.05 -29.91
N MET A 1205 -31.92 -22.32 -29.47
CA MET A 1205 -31.77 -23.49 -30.35
C MET A 1205 -33.08 -23.98 -31.00
N THR A 1206 -34.25 -23.70 -30.42
CA THR A 1206 -35.52 -24.36 -30.80
C THR A 1206 -36.65 -23.42 -31.22
N GLY A 1207 -36.62 -22.14 -30.83
CA GLY A 1207 -37.68 -21.17 -31.11
C GLY A 1207 -37.99 -20.28 -29.90
N PRO A 1208 -38.78 -19.21 -30.09
CA PRO A 1208 -39.09 -18.25 -29.02
C PRO A 1208 -39.85 -18.90 -27.85
N ASP A 1209 -39.51 -18.49 -26.64
CA ASP A 1209 -40.12 -18.86 -25.36
C ASP A 1209 -40.07 -17.66 -24.40
N ASP A 1210 -40.81 -17.69 -23.29
CA ASP A 1210 -40.89 -16.60 -22.28
C ASP A 1210 -39.68 -16.52 -21.34
N ALA A 1211 -38.72 -17.45 -21.48
CA ALA A 1211 -37.56 -17.58 -20.60
C ALA A 1211 -36.67 -16.32 -20.54
N LEU A 1212 -36.57 -15.56 -21.65
CA LEU A 1212 -35.80 -14.32 -21.68
C LEU A 1212 -36.45 -13.23 -20.82
N ASP A 1213 -37.78 -13.09 -20.88
CA ASP A 1213 -38.51 -12.10 -20.08
C ASP A 1213 -38.39 -12.42 -18.58
N ARG A 1214 -38.43 -13.70 -18.23
CA ARG A 1214 -38.21 -14.17 -16.85
C ARG A 1214 -36.76 -13.96 -16.37
N LEU A 1215 -35.78 -14.20 -17.23
CA LEU A 1215 -34.36 -13.92 -16.94
C LEU A 1215 -34.12 -12.42 -16.73
N GLU A 1216 -34.74 -11.58 -17.57
CA GLU A 1216 -34.69 -10.13 -17.45
C GLU A 1216 -35.36 -9.61 -16.18
N ALA A 1217 -36.53 -10.13 -15.82
CA ALA A 1217 -37.19 -9.78 -14.57
C ALA A 1217 -36.32 -10.12 -13.34
N THR A 1218 -35.56 -11.22 -13.42
CA THR A 1218 -34.73 -11.72 -12.32
C THR A 1218 -33.41 -10.94 -12.19
N LEU A 1219 -32.68 -10.73 -13.29
CA LEU A 1219 -31.33 -10.14 -13.27
C LEU A 1219 -31.30 -8.64 -13.64
N GLY A 1220 -32.35 -8.15 -14.28
CA GLY A 1220 -32.46 -6.81 -14.81
C GLY A 1220 -31.96 -6.69 -16.27
N PRO A 1221 -32.46 -5.69 -17.03
CA PRO A 1221 -32.20 -5.53 -18.46
C PRO A 1221 -30.73 -5.28 -18.82
N LYS A 1222 -29.95 -4.73 -17.88
CA LYS A 1222 -28.54 -4.38 -18.08
C LYS A 1222 -27.58 -5.54 -17.83
N HIS A 1223 -28.06 -6.66 -17.27
CA HIS A 1223 -27.20 -7.77 -16.91
C HIS A 1223 -26.57 -8.41 -18.18
N PRO A 1224 -25.26 -8.74 -18.20
CA PRO A 1224 -24.58 -9.29 -19.39
C PRO A 1224 -25.27 -10.51 -20.00
N SER A 1225 -25.76 -11.45 -19.18
CA SER A 1225 -26.57 -12.59 -19.65
C SER A 1225 -27.82 -12.19 -20.43
N VAL A 1226 -28.53 -11.14 -20.01
CA VAL A 1226 -29.75 -10.66 -20.67
C VAL A 1226 -29.41 -9.97 -21.99
N ARG A 1227 -28.34 -9.16 -22.00
CA ARG A 1227 -27.84 -8.52 -23.24
C ARG A 1227 -27.42 -9.56 -24.27
N ALA A 1228 -26.61 -10.54 -23.87
CA ALA A 1228 -26.16 -11.63 -24.73
C ALA A 1228 -27.35 -12.39 -25.34
N ALA A 1229 -28.35 -12.72 -24.53
CA ALA A 1229 -29.56 -13.39 -25.00
C ALA A 1229 -30.38 -12.54 -26.00
N ARG A 1230 -30.52 -11.23 -25.75
CA ARG A 1230 -31.17 -10.28 -26.69
C ARG A 1230 -30.44 -10.18 -28.03
N GLU A 1231 -29.11 -10.28 -27.99
CA GLU A 1231 -28.24 -10.35 -29.17
C GLU A 1231 -28.22 -11.75 -29.83
N ARG A 1232 -29.06 -12.68 -29.34
CA ARG A 1232 -29.11 -14.08 -29.77
C ARG A 1232 -27.80 -14.86 -29.60
N ARG A 1233 -26.97 -14.44 -28.64
CA ARG A 1233 -25.78 -15.18 -28.19
C ARG A 1233 -26.14 -16.12 -27.04
N TYR A 1234 -25.50 -17.29 -27.02
CA TYR A 1234 -25.65 -18.23 -25.92
C TYR A 1234 -25.05 -17.68 -24.62
N VAL A 1235 -25.70 -18.02 -23.50
CA VAL A 1235 -25.34 -17.56 -22.16
C VAL A 1235 -24.65 -18.68 -21.39
N HIS A 1236 -23.34 -18.59 -21.23
CA HIS A 1236 -22.55 -19.55 -20.48
C HIS A 1236 -22.59 -19.31 -18.96
N ARG A 1237 -22.17 -20.31 -18.18
CA ARG A 1237 -22.01 -20.22 -16.72
C ARG A 1237 -20.56 -20.58 -16.35
N THR A 1238 -19.79 -19.59 -15.92
CA THR A 1238 -18.46 -19.83 -15.33
C THR A 1238 -18.57 -20.29 -13.88
N LEU A 1239 -17.56 -20.95 -13.33
CA LEU A 1239 -17.53 -21.52 -11.98
C LEU A 1239 -16.39 -20.95 -11.14
N ASP A 1240 -16.62 -20.71 -9.85
CA ASP A 1240 -15.60 -20.25 -8.91
C ASP A 1240 -15.30 -21.33 -7.86
N PRO A 1241 -14.05 -21.43 -7.37
CA PRO A 1241 -13.72 -22.33 -6.29
C PRO A 1241 -14.31 -21.81 -4.96
N HIS A 1242 -14.93 -22.70 -4.20
CA HIS A 1242 -15.50 -22.39 -2.88
C HIS A 1242 -14.56 -22.87 -1.77
N LEU A 1243 -13.85 -21.97 -1.10
CA LEU A 1243 -12.94 -22.33 0.01
C LEU A 1243 -13.60 -23.29 1.04
N PHE A 1244 -12.86 -24.31 1.46
CA PHE A 1244 -13.30 -25.47 2.25
C PHE A 1244 -13.31 -25.26 3.78
#